data_AF-A0A0B8WHW0-F1
#
_entry.id   AF-A0A0B8WHW0-F1
#
_cell.length_a   1.000
_cell.length_b   1.000
_cell.length_c   1.000
_cell.angle_alpha   90.00
_cell.angle_beta   90.00
_cell.angle_gamma   90.00
#
_symmetry.space_group_name_H-M   'P 1'
#
loop_
_entity.id
_entity.type
_entity.pdbx_description
1 polymer ?
#
loop_
_entity_poly.entity_id
_entity_poly.type
_entity_poly.pdbx_seq_one_letter_code
_entity_poly.pdbx_strand_id
1 'polypeptide(L)'
;MNASLEAFSSQLRATATLHPAYKPADLIPIRWATAHGTMEPDYLKLEASSDGGATWTVVEEKLENDGQYDWDVSALTPGPYKVRLTAFIRSSSEVIDLGSFLLDNQAPIVGADQTIVVTEDTPLSFILNTPTENDQYHLVFVTNPAKGTLTGCVANSAVLNCNYVPNLNNEADDSFSYKIVDRAGNESAVATVTLDVIPVNDLPAIQTLACPTTIGENYNYSCTIAATDVDLPSPLTLTYHLDAATTCGAWLTIDANTGEVSGTPGAPEVGTTCQVDVYAQDDVGGQSTRFSWNITITNSAPIINVTGGPYSLLEDAAFAVVIPGANVSSIEESGSTYSLVTPTTVADHCVDHAASPASSNLTIDATTGEVSFRPAPDYQGVCYIRIALTDAYPSTGYAEVPLTVTNVQDAPVVATNLTPCSSAATEDVLYTCTVAITDPDPENLTVIRDGSDNCTWLTETPSADGRSVTISGTPGDSDVGGCLLEIRATDTSAASHTQSLAITIANAEPTLTIGTPDVLTEDDPVFASSVVEVLADADVSSLDEGQGVYSLVYTGLSGTACNDTSVLATPASDILISPTTGAVSIKPRAHYFGSCFAKIRFDDQNGAGNSVVEQEIEIIVNPVNDAPTITSVPTTWEILLDPSGNKVENVPLTLSVGPANESAQTAELICTNSNPTRLSVNCSATRTGDGSVNIVLTATPGLDSSAVVTVKVKDSGGGTDESAVATINVSLTDAVVLAPIAADVTNYNIWQQAVSEYSTAIANSSRTFVVRVNPGIKVYSNDPANAAMVTGSASGALATSARVRLINQGSIIGAQGAGGNDSGVEAIRQGQHGGTAFQVYALHANVTILNEGFIFGGGGGGGRGGTDGLDGGLGFGGAGEGPSSVATGGDVGASTGGAGGVAATALAAGMTSPGYIPSNGSAQSNGSGGQGGSSCLIGLALANNAGAANFGRGGFGAGFGGAAGTCSTSYGGGGGGGYFGGGGGSGGLSDLGDSNLNTDVNGYNGGNGGAAIQVPNSVVNPGDVNIVIVPEAGSQIAGCVWNDISQKYLTGVTNDSDVNSRTLVFSATSSQDVNAPSSIRVWNNGRGKAYR
;
A
#
# COMPACT_ATOMS: atom_id res chain seq x y z
N MET A 1 83.31 73.77 -178.54
CA MET A 1 81.94 74.30 -178.38
C MET A 1 80.96 73.21 -178.78
N ASN A 2 80.31 72.60 -177.79
CA ASN A 2 78.96 72.03 -177.77
C ASN A 2 78.89 71.14 -176.51
N ALA A 3 78.55 71.75 -175.38
CA ALA A 3 78.16 71.04 -174.18
C ALA A 3 76.73 70.53 -174.40
N SER A 4 76.52 69.22 -174.32
CA SER A 4 75.19 68.61 -174.37
C SER A 4 74.48 68.82 -173.04
N LEU A 5 73.25 69.34 -173.10
CA LEU A 5 72.31 69.47 -171.99
C LEU A 5 72.14 68.13 -171.26
N GLU A 6 72.54 68.05 -170.00
CA GLU A 6 72.01 67.04 -169.07
C GLU A 6 70.60 67.48 -168.64
N ALA A 7 69.64 66.56 -168.74
CA ALA A 7 68.25 66.78 -168.31
C ALA A 7 68.20 66.91 -166.78
N PHE A 8 67.62 68.00 -166.29
CA PHE A 8 67.41 68.23 -164.85
C PHE A 8 66.27 67.33 -164.34
N SER A 9 66.48 66.60 -163.24
CA SER A 9 65.45 65.81 -162.52
C SER A 9 65.53 66.13 -161.02
N SER A 10 64.37 66.06 -160.35
CA SER A 10 64.20 66.35 -158.91
C SER A 10 64.32 65.10 -158.01
N GLN A 11 64.29 63.89 -158.59
CA GLN A 11 64.24 62.60 -157.89
C GLN A 11 63.08 62.51 -156.89
N LEU A 12 61.86 62.74 -157.37
CA LEU A 12 60.65 62.72 -156.55
C LEU A 12 60.30 61.28 -156.14
N ARG A 13 60.06 61.04 -154.84
CA ARG A 13 59.60 59.73 -154.32
C ARG A 13 58.51 59.84 -153.26
N ALA A 14 57.60 58.87 -153.22
CA ALA A 14 56.62 58.72 -152.16
C ALA A 14 57.30 58.16 -150.89
N THR A 15 56.91 58.65 -149.71
CA THR A 15 57.47 58.18 -148.42
C THR A 15 56.44 57.44 -147.55
N ALA A 16 55.17 57.41 -147.98
CA ALA A 16 54.12 56.61 -147.37
C ALA A 16 53.22 56.00 -148.46
N THR A 17 52.69 54.80 -148.21
CA THR A 17 51.66 54.16 -149.02
C THR A 17 50.27 54.53 -148.52
N LEU A 18 49.33 54.75 -149.43
CA LEU A 18 47.93 55.02 -149.10
C LEU A 18 47.27 53.77 -148.51
N HIS A 19 46.38 53.97 -147.53
CA HIS A 19 45.50 52.91 -147.04
C HIS A 19 44.58 52.47 -148.20
N PRO A 20 44.25 51.17 -148.32
CA PRO A 20 43.43 50.67 -149.44
C PRO A 20 42.03 51.27 -149.50
N ALA A 21 41.49 51.77 -148.38
CA ALA A 21 40.20 52.45 -148.34
C ALA A 21 40.15 53.56 -147.28
N TYR A 22 39.37 54.61 -147.50
CA TYR A 22 39.15 55.71 -146.57
C TYR A 22 37.67 56.08 -146.54
N LYS A 23 37.24 56.78 -145.49
CA LYS A 23 35.92 57.41 -145.42
C LYS A 23 35.98 58.83 -145.99
N PRO A 24 34.87 59.38 -146.52
CA PRO A 24 34.84 60.76 -147.00
C PRO A 24 35.35 61.80 -146.00
N ALA A 25 35.17 61.59 -144.69
CA ALA A 25 35.63 62.52 -143.67
C ALA A 25 37.11 62.37 -143.26
N ASP A 26 37.84 61.41 -143.84
CA ASP A 26 39.23 61.18 -143.49
C ASP A 26 40.14 62.22 -144.16
N LEU A 27 41.19 62.63 -143.44
CA LEU A 27 42.31 63.36 -144.05
C LEU A 27 43.30 62.34 -144.60
N ILE A 28 43.50 62.33 -145.92
CA ILE A 28 44.41 61.40 -146.58
C ILE A 28 45.83 61.96 -146.54
N PRO A 29 46.77 61.29 -145.84
CA PRO A 29 48.13 61.79 -145.74
C PRO A 29 48.92 61.50 -147.02
N ILE A 30 49.15 62.51 -147.83
CA ILE A 30 50.07 62.48 -148.96
C ILE A 30 51.47 62.87 -148.46
N ARG A 31 52.48 62.03 -148.69
CA ARG A 31 53.85 62.24 -148.17
C ARG A 31 54.89 61.92 -149.25
N TRP A 32 55.86 62.82 -149.43
CA TRP A 32 56.90 62.69 -150.45
C TRP A 32 58.25 63.24 -149.98
N ALA A 33 59.30 63.00 -150.77
CA ALA A 33 60.62 63.61 -150.59
C ALA A 33 61.31 63.88 -151.94
N THR A 34 62.19 64.87 -151.98
CA THR A 34 63.10 65.21 -153.10
C THR A 34 64.57 65.13 -152.64
N ALA A 35 65.53 64.91 -153.54
CA ALA A 35 66.94 64.72 -153.16
C ALA A 35 67.73 66.04 -153.10
N HIS A 36 68.46 66.30 -152.00
CA HIS A 36 69.33 67.47 -151.84
C HIS A 36 70.60 67.38 -152.71
N GLY A 37 70.81 68.34 -153.61
CA GLY A 37 72.09 68.52 -154.35
C GLY A 37 71.96 68.77 -155.85
N THR A 38 70.78 68.52 -156.44
CA THR A 38 70.38 68.94 -157.79
C THR A 38 69.12 69.82 -157.69
N MET A 39 68.81 70.60 -158.72
CA MET A 39 67.81 71.69 -158.68
C MET A 39 66.47 71.29 -158.02
N GLU A 40 66.01 72.10 -157.06
CA GLU A 40 64.68 71.94 -156.46
C GLU A 40 63.59 72.23 -157.50
N PRO A 41 62.44 71.53 -157.43
CA PRO A 41 61.30 71.83 -158.28
C PRO A 41 60.75 73.22 -157.97
N ASP A 42 60.33 73.95 -159.01
CA ASP A 42 59.76 75.29 -158.87
C ASP A 42 58.42 75.23 -158.12
N TYR A 43 57.64 74.17 -158.35
CA TYR A 43 56.45 73.80 -157.58
C TYR A 43 56.06 72.35 -157.86
N LEU A 44 55.21 71.79 -156.99
CA LEU A 44 54.60 70.47 -157.13
C LEU A 44 53.11 70.60 -157.46
N LYS A 45 52.58 69.64 -158.20
CA LYS A 45 51.16 69.55 -158.54
C LYS A 45 50.63 68.18 -158.15
N LEU A 46 49.67 68.15 -157.23
CA LEU A 46 48.95 66.94 -156.82
C LEU A 46 47.73 66.77 -157.71
N GLU A 47 47.56 65.56 -158.24
CA GLU A 47 46.45 65.25 -159.12
C GLU A 47 45.82 63.93 -158.68
N ALA A 48 44.50 63.87 -158.81
CA ALA A 48 43.73 62.68 -158.56
C ALA A 48 42.89 62.31 -159.77
N SER A 49 42.65 61.02 -159.93
CA SER A 49 41.86 60.46 -161.00
C SER A 49 40.81 59.52 -160.45
N SER A 50 39.54 59.82 -160.72
CA SER A 50 38.40 58.99 -160.39
C SER A 50 38.06 57.95 -161.47
N ASP A 51 38.74 57.99 -162.62
CA ASP A 51 38.49 57.12 -163.78
C ASP A 51 39.65 56.16 -164.08
N GLY A 52 40.47 55.86 -163.06
CA GLY A 52 41.55 54.89 -163.15
C GLY A 52 42.81 55.39 -163.85
N GLY A 53 42.94 56.71 -164.03
CA GLY A 53 44.10 57.41 -164.57
C GLY A 53 43.93 57.94 -166.00
N ALA A 54 42.71 57.89 -166.55
CA ALA A 54 42.43 58.37 -167.90
C ALA A 54 42.34 59.91 -167.95
N THR A 55 41.68 60.50 -166.95
CA THR A 55 41.68 61.94 -166.70
C THR A 55 42.20 62.23 -165.29
N TRP A 56 42.90 63.34 -165.16
CA TRP A 56 43.52 63.78 -163.90
C TRP A 56 43.02 65.17 -163.56
N THR A 57 42.33 65.27 -162.44
CA THR A 57 41.87 66.54 -161.88
C THR A 57 42.96 67.07 -160.95
N VAL A 58 43.26 68.36 -161.09
CA VAL A 58 44.23 69.01 -160.22
C VAL A 58 43.60 69.15 -158.83
N VAL A 59 44.25 68.55 -157.84
CA VAL A 59 43.88 68.68 -156.42
C VAL A 59 44.51 69.95 -155.87
N GLU A 60 45.80 70.16 -156.12
CA GLU A 60 46.52 71.38 -155.76
C GLU A 60 47.60 71.65 -156.82
N GLU A 61 47.66 72.88 -157.35
CA GLU A 61 48.47 73.20 -158.53
C GLU A 61 49.90 73.62 -158.19
N LYS A 62 50.09 74.29 -157.05
CA LYS A 62 51.38 74.85 -156.62
C LYS A 62 51.68 74.50 -155.17
N LEU A 63 51.77 73.21 -154.89
CA LEU A 63 52.25 72.71 -153.61
C LEU A 63 53.69 73.15 -153.38
N GLU A 64 53.93 73.67 -152.18
CA GLU A 64 55.28 73.88 -151.67
C GLU A 64 55.96 72.51 -151.47
N ASN A 65 57.28 72.45 -151.68
CA ASN A 65 58.04 71.21 -151.54
C ASN A 65 58.51 71.00 -150.08
N ASP A 66 57.57 70.89 -149.15
CA ASP A 66 57.81 70.67 -147.71
C ASP A 66 57.74 69.18 -147.30
N GLY A 67 57.32 68.30 -148.21
CA GLY A 67 57.30 66.84 -148.06
C GLY A 67 55.96 66.24 -147.61
N GLN A 68 54.92 67.06 -147.40
CA GLN A 68 53.64 66.57 -146.92
C GLN A 68 52.44 67.39 -147.37
N TYR A 69 51.30 66.71 -147.50
CA TYR A 69 50.00 67.33 -147.72
C TYR A 69 48.91 66.43 -147.13
N ASP A 70 48.07 66.98 -146.27
CA ASP A 70 46.89 66.26 -145.77
C ASP A 70 45.70 66.65 -146.64
N TRP A 71 45.27 65.70 -147.46
CA TRP A 71 44.22 65.92 -148.41
C TRP A 71 42.86 65.68 -147.76
N ASP A 72 42.09 66.75 -147.59
CA ASP A 72 40.67 66.67 -147.28
C ASP A 72 39.89 66.18 -148.51
N VAL A 73 39.32 64.98 -148.38
CA VAL A 73 38.53 64.32 -149.42
C VAL A 73 37.03 64.39 -149.16
N SER A 74 36.55 65.21 -148.23
CA SER A 74 35.13 65.28 -147.88
C SER A 74 34.23 65.74 -149.02
N ALA A 75 34.79 66.47 -149.99
CA ALA A 75 34.08 66.93 -151.18
C ALA A 75 34.09 65.91 -152.33
N LEU A 76 34.83 64.80 -152.22
CA LEU A 76 34.89 63.78 -153.25
C LEU A 76 33.69 62.83 -153.17
N THR A 77 33.19 62.40 -154.33
CA THR A 77 32.17 61.35 -154.38
C THR A 77 32.81 59.99 -154.05
N PRO A 78 32.13 59.10 -153.31
CA PRO A 78 32.61 57.74 -153.07
C PRO A 78 32.96 57.03 -154.39
N GLY A 79 34.05 56.28 -154.39
CA GLY A 79 34.60 55.64 -155.58
C GLY A 79 36.12 55.44 -155.52
N PRO A 80 36.70 54.74 -156.50
CA PRO A 80 38.14 54.51 -156.55
C PRO A 80 38.87 55.77 -157.03
N TYR A 81 39.93 56.13 -156.33
CA TYR A 81 40.81 57.23 -156.70
C TYR A 81 42.23 56.73 -156.88
N LYS A 82 42.87 57.12 -158.00
CA LYS A 82 44.32 57.10 -158.15
C LYS A 82 44.89 58.47 -157.88
N VAL A 83 46.06 58.52 -157.25
CA VAL A 83 46.69 59.78 -156.88
C VAL A 83 48.10 59.79 -157.46
N ARG A 84 48.50 60.92 -158.06
CA ARG A 84 49.86 61.12 -158.54
C ARG A 84 50.35 62.51 -158.18
N LEU A 85 51.67 62.66 -158.08
CA LEU A 85 52.33 63.92 -157.79
C LEU A 85 53.30 64.25 -158.94
N THR A 86 53.25 65.48 -159.44
CA THR A 86 54.10 65.95 -160.54
C THR A 86 54.98 67.11 -160.07
N ALA A 87 56.30 66.99 -160.22
CA ALA A 87 57.27 68.05 -160.01
C ALA A 87 57.58 68.80 -161.31
N PHE A 88 57.54 70.13 -161.30
CA PHE A 88 57.93 70.97 -162.43
C PHE A 88 59.28 71.65 -162.18
N ILE A 89 60.19 71.57 -163.15
CA ILE A 89 61.55 72.12 -163.08
C ILE A 89 61.82 72.88 -164.38
N ARG A 90 61.82 74.20 -164.32
CA ARG A 90 61.97 75.09 -165.48
C ARG A 90 61.00 74.73 -166.61
N SER A 91 61.48 74.04 -167.65
CA SER A 91 60.72 73.62 -168.83
C SER A 91 60.52 72.10 -168.92
N SER A 92 60.78 71.35 -167.85
CA SER A 92 60.60 69.88 -167.75
C SER A 92 59.74 69.49 -166.55
N SER A 93 59.17 68.27 -166.55
CA SER A 93 58.37 67.73 -165.44
C SER A 93 58.64 66.25 -165.15
N GLU A 94 58.50 65.84 -163.89
CA GLU A 94 58.68 64.47 -163.37
C GLU A 94 57.41 64.02 -162.62
N VAL A 95 56.88 62.82 -162.88
CA VAL A 95 55.60 62.33 -162.31
C VAL A 95 55.83 61.05 -161.49
N ILE A 96 55.22 60.94 -160.30
CA ILE A 96 55.14 59.71 -159.52
C ILE A 96 53.70 59.32 -159.21
N ASP A 97 53.39 58.03 -159.35
CA ASP A 97 52.12 57.45 -158.89
C ASP A 97 52.21 57.15 -157.38
N LEU A 98 51.28 57.70 -156.60
CA LEU A 98 51.20 57.53 -155.16
C LEU A 98 50.31 56.33 -154.76
N GLY A 99 49.66 55.70 -155.72
CA GLY A 99 48.80 54.54 -155.53
C GLY A 99 47.32 54.87 -155.65
N SER A 100 46.49 53.92 -155.22
CA SER A 100 45.04 53.99 -155.28
C SER A 100 44.38 53.68 -153.94
N PHE A 101 43.26 54.32 -153.66
CA PHE A 101 42.38 53.99 -152.54
C PHE A 101 40.92 53.98 -152.99
N LEU A 102 40.07 53.27 -152.24
CA LEU A 102 38.62 53.39 -152.36
C LEU A 102 38.10 54.39 -151.34
N LEU A 103 37.38 55.41 -151.78
CA LEU A 103 36.60 56.24 -150.87
C LEU A 103 35.24 55.57 -150.66
N ASP A 104 34.97 55.10 -149.46
CA ASP A 104 33.77 54.34 -149.12
C ASP A 104 33.05 54.91 -147.90
N ASN A 105 31.74 55.12 -148.05
CA ASN A 105 30.88 55.68 -147.01
C ASN A 105 29.71 54.77 -146.69
N GLN A 106 29.65 53.59 -147.29
CA GLN A 106 28.56 52.67 -147.06
C GLN A 106 28.97 51.72 -145.93
N ALA A 107 28.12 51.61 -144.92
CA ALA A 107 28.30 50.59 -143.90
C ALA A 107 27.98 49.20 -144.48
N PRO A 108 28.74 48.16 -144.13
CA PRO A 108 28.46 46.81 -144.57
C PRO A 108 27.13 46.32 -143.99
N ILE A 109 26.44 45.45 -144.73
CA ILE A 109 25.18 44.84 -144.27
C ILE A 109 25.45 43.47 -143.64
N VAL A 110 25.30 43.38 -142.31
CA VAL A 110 25.41 42.12 -141.57
C VAL A 110 24.31 41.12 -141.97
N GLY A 111 24.55 39.82 -141.77
CA GLY A 111 23.51 38.81 -141.89
C GLY A 111 22.33 39.09 -140.95
N ALA A 112 21.13 38.66 -141.33
CA ALA A 112 19.93 38.82 -140.50
C ALA A 112 20.05 38.05 -139.16
N ASP A 113 19.26 38.46 -138.17
CA ASP A 113 19.11 37.75 -136.90
C ASP A 113 18.83 36.26 -137.12
N GLN A 114 19.35 35.42 -136.24
CA GLN A 114 19.32 33.96 -136.39
C GLN A 114 18.85 33.29 -135.11
N THR A 115 18.01 32.25 -135.27
CA THR A 115 17.60 31.38 -134.17
C THR A 115 18.20 30.00 -134.38
N ILE A 116 18.87 29.47 -133.36
CA ILE A 116 19.49 28.14 -133.33
C ILE A 116 18.85 27.34 -132.20
N VAL A 117 18.45 26.10 -132.50
CA VAL A 117 17.93 25.16 -131.49
C VAL A 117 19.06 24.25 -131.05
N VAL A 118 19.29 24.15 -129.74
CA VAL A 118 20.31 23.29 -129.11
C VAL A 118 19.67 22.47 -128.00
N THR A 119 20.07 21.22 -127.84
CA THR A 119 19.68 20.39 -126.70
C THR A 119 20.61 20.67 -125.52
N GLU A 120 20.07 20.79 -124.32
CA GLU A 120 20.93 20.95 -123.15
C GLU A 120 21.90 19.79 -122.97
N ASP A 121 22.96 20.04 -122.21
CA ASP A 121 24.09 19.11 -121.97
C ASP A 121 24.85 18.62 -123.21
N THR A 122 24.50 19.13 -124.40
CA THR A 122 25.13 18.74 -125.66
C THR A 122 25.69 19.95 -126.42
N PRO A 123 26.98 19.92 -126.80
CA PRO A 123 27.56 20.92 -127.70
C PRO A 123 26.92 20.94 -129.09
N LEU A 124 26.72 22.14 -129.67
CA LEU A 124 26.22 22.33 -131.03
C LEU A 124 27.10 23.26 -131.87
N SER A 125 27.42 22.84 -133.10
CA SER A 125 28.10 23.66 -134.10
C SER A 125 27.13 24.22 -135.15
N PHE A 126 27.25 25.50 -135.51
CA PHE A 126 26.42 26.19 -136.50
C PHE A 126 27.21 27.26 -137.28
N ILE A 127 26.60 27.84 -138.32
CA ILE A 127 27.20 28.90 -139.14
C ILE A 127 26.33 30.15 -139.08
N LEU A 128 26.94 31.31 -138.85
CA LEU A 128 26.26 32.61 -138.86
C LEU A 128 25.74 32.95 -140.27
N ASN A 129 24.60 33.64 -140.33
CA ASN A 129 24.03 34.13 -141.58
C ASN A 129 25.05 34.99 -142.35
N THR A 130 25.20 34.70 -143.65
CA THR A 130 26.19 35.38 -144.50
C THR A 130 25.82 36.86 -144.72
N PRO A 131 26.78 37.80 -144.56
CA PRO A 131 26.61 39.20 -144.97
C PRO A 131 26.26 39.33 -146.47
N THR A 132 25.43 40.32 -146.83
CA THR A 132 24.89 40.47 -148.19
C THR A 132 25.76 41.33 -149.13
N GLU A 133 26.92 41.78 -148.65
CA GLU A 133 27.90 42.56 -149.42
C GLU A 133 29.26 41.82 -149.48
N ASN A 134 29.99 41.94 -150.60
CA ASN A 134 31.25 41.22 -150.86
C ASN A 134 32.50 42.05 -150.52
N ASP A 135 32.39 42.98 -149.58
CA ASP A 135 33.56 43.68 -149.06
C ASP A 135 34.36 42.78 -148.11
N GLN A 136 35.66 43.04 -148.00
CA GLN A 136 36.47 42.41 -146.96
C GLN A 136 36.02 42.96 -145.60
N TYR A 137 35.46 42.09 -144.75
CA TYR A 137 34.96 42.42 -143.42
C TYR A 137 35.58 41.54 -142.32
N HIS A 138 35.39 41.94 -141.06
CA HIS A 138 35.64 41.09 -139.91
C HIS A 138 34.52 41.21 -138.86
N LEU A 139 34.32 40.16 -138.07
CA LEU A 139 33.34 40.11 -136.98
C LEU A 139 33.82 40.88 -135.74
N VAL A 140 32.90 41.56 -135.06
CA VAL A 140 33.10 42.14 -133.73
C VAL A 140 31.91 41.72 -132.85
N PHE A 141 32.18 40.95 -131.79
CA PHE A 141 31.15 40.56 -130.83
C PHE A 141 30.80 41.72 -129.90
N VAL A 142 29.50 41.95 -129.71
CA VAL A 142 28.94 43.01 -128.88
C VAL A 142 28.56 42.45 -127.51
N THR A 143 27.89 41.30 -127.49
CA THR A 143 27.61 40.52 -126.26
C THR A 143 28.00 39.06 -126.48
N ASN A 144 28.49 38.41 -125.42
CA ASN A 144 28.71 36.97 -125.37
C ASN A 144 27.48 36.27 -124.78
N PRO A 145 27.29 34.96 -125.07
CA PRO A 145 26.28 34.17 -124.37
C PRO A 145 26.53 34.16 -122.86
N ALA A 146 25.47 34.20 -122.06
CA ALA A 146 25.55 34.23 -120.60
C ALA A 146 25.37 32.85 -119.95
N LYS A 147 24.82 31.90 -120.71
CA LYS A 147 24.30 30.60 -120.26
C LYS A 147 25.01 29.41 -120.93
N GLY A 148 26.03 29.70 -121.73
CA GLY A 148 26.97 28.74 -122.27
C GLY A 148 28.23 29.42 -122.82
N THR A 149 29.09 28.63 -123.43
CA THR A 149 30.37 29.09 -123.97
C THR A 149 30.36 29.03 -125.50
N LEU A 150 30.65 30.16 -126.16
CA LEU A 150 30.77 30.27 -127.62
C LEU A 150 32.24 30.19 -128.06
N THR A 151 32.53 29.37 -129.06
CA THR A 151 33.87 29.14 -129.64
C THR A 151 33.80 29.01 -131.17
N GLY A 152 34.94 28.94 -131.86
CA GLY A 152 35.01 28.71 -133.32
C GLY A 152 34.96 29.99 -134.17
N CYS A 153 33.96 30.85 -133.95
CA CYS A 153 33.86 32.14 -134.63
C CYS A 153 34.63 33.19 -133.82
N VAL A 154 35.65 33.78 -134.44
CA VAL A 154 36.65 34.59 -133.73
C VAL A 154 36.46 36.07 -134.07
N ALA A 155 36.54 36.93 -133.04
CA ALA A 155 36.59 38.37 -133.24
C ALA A 155 37.76 38.76 -134.15
N ASN A 156 37.57 39.79 -134.98
CA ASN A 156 38.55 40.26 -135.96
C ASN A 156 38.88 39.24 -137.07
N SER A 157 37.95 38.31 -137.34
CA SER A 157 38.04 37.34 -138.45
C SER A 157 36.77 37.37 -139.31
N ALA A 158 36.87 36.88 -140.55
CA ALA A 158 35.72 36.68 -141.45
C ALA A 158 35.07 35.28 -141.30
N VAL A 159 35.50 34.49 -140.30
CA VAL A 159 35.02 33.11 -140.08
C VAL A 159 33.66 33.12 -139.40
N LEU A 160 32.66 32.52 -140.05
CA LEU A 160 31.27 32.47 -139.59
C LEU A 160 30.90 31.17 -138.84
N ASN A 161 31.78 30.19 -138.76
CA ASN A 161 31.52 28.91 -138.08
C ASN A 161 31.65 29.06 -136.56
N CYS A 162 30.56 28.85 -135.83
CA CYS A 162 30.49 28.92 -134.37
C CYS A 162 30.21 27.55 -133.74
N ASN A 163 30.61 27.37 -132.47
CA ASN A 163 30.28 26.23 -131.63
C ASN A 163 29.84 26.71 -130.24
N TYR A 164 28.66 26.29 -129.80
CA TYR A 164 28.06 26.65 -128.53
C TYR A 164 27.97 25.42 -127.62
N VAL A 165 28.38 25.59 -126.36
CA VAL A 165 28.26 24.58 -125.31
C VAL A 165 27.40 25.17 -124.19
N PRO A 166 26.15 24.71 -123.99
CA PRO A 166 25.35 25.11 -122.83
C PRO A 166 26.07 24.81 -121.51
N ASN A 167 25.82 25.60 -120.46
CA ASN A 167 26.22 25.20 -119.10
C ASN A 167 25.44 23.93 -118.70
N LEU A 168 26.06 23.09 -117.86
CA LEU A 168 25.44 21.87 -117.32
C LEU A 168 24.09 22.19 -116.66
N ASN A 169 23.04 21.43 -117.00
CA ASN A 169 21.68 21.53 -116.46
C ASN A 169 21.05 22.93 -116.62
N ASN A 170 21.27 23.55 -117.79
CA ASN A 170 20.74 24.88 -118.07
C ASN A 170 19.70 24.82 -119.17
N GLU A 171 18.45 24.76 -118.73
CA GLU A 171 17.26 24.64 -119.57
C GLU A 171 16.83 25.96 -120.24
N ALA A 172 17.51 27.07 -119.96
CA ALA A 172 17.00 28.39 -120.32
C ALA A 172 17.72 29.00 -121.52
N ASP A 173 16.93 29.56 -122.46
CA ASP A 173 17.43 30.22 -123.68
C ASP A 173 18.56 31.22 -123.43
N ASP A 174 19.51 31.26 -124.38
CA ASP A 174 20.66 32.16 -124.37
C ASP A 174 20.70 33.04 -125.63
N SER A 175 21.53 34.08 -125.63
CA SER A 175 21.71 34.93 -126.81
C SER A 175 23.05 35.62 -126.82
N PHE A 176 23.54 35.91 -128.02
CA PHE A 176 24.72 36.75 -128.21
C PHE A 176 24.52 37.65 -129.43
N SER A 177 25.26 38.76 -129.49
CA SER A 177 25.10 39.74 -130.57
C SER A 177 26.46 40.13 -131.16
N TYR A 178 26.47 40.44 -132.45
CA TYR A 178 27.68 40.77 -133.19
C TYR A 178 27.40 41.79 -134.29
N LYS A 179 28.46 42.46 -134.76
CA LYS A 179 28.44 43.34 -135.93
C LYS A 179 29.63 43.00 -136.83
N ILE A 180 29.61 43.51 -138.06
CA ILE A 180 30.74 43.42 -138.98
C ILE A 180 31.30 44.81 -139.29
N VAL A 181 32.61 44.86 -139.51
CA VAL A 181 33.34 46.08 -139.84
C VAL A 181 34.09 45.86 -141.15
N ASP A 182 33.90 46.77 -142.11
CA ASP A 182 34.55 46.71 -143.42
C ASP A 182 36.01 47.20 -143.37
N ARG A 183 36.71 47.16 -144.51
CA ARG A 183 38.09 47.64 -144.64
C ARG A 183 38.26 49.17 -144.54
N ALA A 184 37.20 49.96 -144.72
CA ALA A 184 37.20 51.40 -144.50
C ALA A 184 36.89 51.76 -143.04
N GLY A 185 36.55 50.76 -142.22
CA GLY A 185 36.17 50.92 -140.82
C GLY A 185 34.71 51.32 -140.63
N ASN A 186 33.83 51.19 -141.63
CA ASN A 186 32.39 51.37 -141.43
C ASN A 186 31.81 50.15 -140.71
N GLU A 187 30.93 50.39 -139.75
CA GLU A 187 30.32 49.35 -138.92
C GLU A 187 28.87 49.08 -139.37
N SER A 188 28.49 47.82 -139.43
CA SER A 188 27.10 47.41 -139.67
C SER A 188 26.18 47.71 -138.47
N ALA A 189 24.88 47.51 -138.67
CA ALA A 189 23.96 47.28 -137.56
C ALA A 189 24.35 46.01 -136.77
N VAL A 190 23.83 45.86 -135.54
CA VAL A 190 24.03 44.67 -134.70
C VAL A 190 23.04 43.59 -135.10
N ALA A 191 23.54 42.37 -135.32
CA ALA A 191 22.75 41.16 -135.47
C ALA A 191 22.74 40.35 -134.17
N THR A 192 21.59 39.76 -133.85
CA THR A 192 21.38 38.93 -132.66
C THR A 192 21.21 37.47 -133.06
N VAL A 193 21.89 36.59 -132.32
CA VAL A 193 21.69 35.15 -132.39
C VAL A 193 21.00 34.71 -131.11
N THR A 194 19.81 34.15 -131.25
CA THR A 194 19.05 33.52 -130.15
C THR A 194 19.31 32.02 -130.16
N LEU A 195 19.61 31.47 -129.00
CA LEU A 195 19.87 30.05 -128.75
C LEU A 195 18.68 29.51 -127.94
N ASP A 196 17.79 28.78 -128.61
CA ASP A 196 16.63 28.09 -128.04
C ASP A 196 17.10 26.76 -127.45
N VAL A 197 17.10 26.65 -126.12
CA VAL A 197 17.65 25.47 -125.42
C VAL A 197 16.52 24.50 -125.09
N ILE A 198 16.60 23.29 -125.64
CA ILE A 198 15.63 22.21 -125.41
C ILE A 198 16.06 21.40 -124.17
N PRO A 199 15.23 21.34 -123.11
CA PRO A 199 15.49 20.55 -121.91
C PRO A 199 15.57 19.03 -122.18
N VAL A 200 16.31 18.31 -121.35
CA VAL A 200 16.56 16.86 -121.33
C VAL A 200 16.47 16.37 -119.88
N ASN A 201 15.61 15.39 -119.64
CA ASN A 201 15.34 14.91 -118.29
C ASN A 201 16.57 14.34 -117.55
N ASP A 202 16.87 14.89 -116.38
CA ASP A 202 17.84 14.42 -115.39
C ASP A 202 17.22 13.38 -114.44
N LEU A 203 18.05 12.58 -113.74
CA LEU A 203 17.54 11.58 -112.79
C LEU A 203 17.31 12.20 -111.40
N PRO A 204 16.25 11.80 -110.67
CA PRO A 204 16.02 12.26 -109.31
C PRO A 204 17.10 11.76 -108.34
N ALA A 205 17.35 12.54 -107.29
CA ALA A 205 18.33 12.23 -106.25
C ALA A 205 17.69 12.23 -104.85
N ILE A 206 17.79 11.12 -104.12
CA ILE A 206 17.36 11.03 -102.71
C ILE A 206 18.33 11.82 -101.83
N GLN A 207 17.79 12.67 -100.95
CA GLN A 207 18.58 13.40 -99.96
C GLN A 207 18.97 12.50 -98.78
N THR A 208 20.05 12.83 -98.06
CA THR A 208 20.48 12.06 -96.88
C THR A 208 19.45 12.13 -95.75
N LEU A 209 19.05 10.98 -95.20
CA LEU A 209 17.95 10.86 -94.21
C LEU A 209 18.38 10.13 -92.94
N ALA A 210 17.69 10.41 -91.84
CA ALA A 210 17.86 9.73 -90.56
C ALA A 210 16.58 8.97 -90.20
N CYS A 211 16.49 7.70 -90.61
CA CYS A 211 15.39 6.81 -90.22
C CYS A 211 15.73 6.04 -88.93
N PRO A 212 14.74 5.74 -88.07
CA PRO A 212 14.93 4.84 -86.93
C PRO A 212 15.37 3.44 -87.36
N THR A 213 16.33 2.85 -86.66
CA THR A 213 16.84 1.49 -86.97
C THR A 213 16.29 0.41 -86.04
N THR A 214 15.46 0.78 -85.07
CA THR A 214 14.84 -0.15 -84.10
C THR A 214 13.42 0.30 -83.78
N ILE A 215 12.49 -0.64 -83.67
CA ILE A 215 11.10 -0.38 -83.29
C ILE A 215 10.55 -1.55 -82.48
N GLY A 216 9.70 -1.29 -81.50
CA GLY A 216 8.96 -2.34 -80.80
C GLY A 216 7.81 -2.88 -81.65
N GLU A 217 7.45 -4.15 -81.52
CA GLU A 217 6.15 -4.61 -82.05
C GLU A 217 5.00 -3.77 -81.49
N ASN A 218 3.93 -3.64 -82.26
CA ASN A 218 2.75 -2.81 -81.96
C ASN A 218 2.98 -1.29 -81.92
N TYR A 219 4.22 -0.81 -82.16
CA TYR A 219 4.50 0.62 -82.32
C TYR A 219 4.52 1.04 -83.79
N ASN A 220 3.88 2.17 -84.09
CA ASN A 220 3.85 2.72 -85.44
C ASN A 220 5.24 3.26 -85.83
N TYR A 221 5.86 2.61 -86.80
CA TYR A 221 7.05 3.08 -87.50
C TYR A 221 6.66 4.18 -88.50
N SER A 222 7.45 5.25 -88.56
CA SER A 222 7.33 6.30 -89.58
C SER A 222 8.71 6.88 -89.89
N CYS A 223 9.04 6.98 -91.18
CA CYS A 223 10.19 7.72 -91.70
C CYS A 223 9.82 8.34 -93.05
N THR A 224 10.03 9.64 -93.22
CA THR A 224 9.77 10.31 -94.50
C THR A 224 11.04 10.39 -95.34
N ILE A 225 10.95 9.99 -96.61
CA ILE A 225 12.03 10.15 -97.59
C ILE A 225 11.77 11.35 -98.50
N ALA A 226 12.85 12.03 -98.90
CA ALA A 226 12.77 13.20 -99.77
C ALA A 226 13.78 13.06 -100.91
N ALA A 227 13.35 13.40 -102.13
CA ALA A 227 14.19 13.48 -103.30
C ALA A 227 14.08 14.87 -103.95
N THR A 228 15.11 15.24 -104.71
CA THR A 228 15.15 16.43 -105.55
C THR A 228 15.41 16.02 -106.98
N ASP A 229 14.78 16.72 -107.90
CA ASP A 229 15.07 16.67 -109.32
C ASP A 229 15.40 18.08 -109.79
N VAL A 230 16.37 18.21 -110.69
CA VAL A 230 16.85 19.50 -111.18
C VAL A 230 15.91 20.11 -112.22
N ASP A 231 15.16 19.27 -112.95
CA ASP A 231 14.10 19.67 -113.89
C ASP A 231 12.82 20.15 -113.19
N LEU A 232 12.77 20.07 -111.85
CA LEU A 232 11.64 20.51 -111.05
C LEU A 232 11.83 21.95 -110.57
N PRO A 233 10.83 22.84 -110.82
CA PRO A 233 9.40 22.49 -110.80
C PRO A 233 8.62 22.57 -112.13
N SER A 234 9.02 21.95 -113.26
CA SER A 234 8.13 21.89 -114.45
C SER A 234 8.50 20.85 -115.52
N PRO A 235 7.60 19.99 -116.05
CA PRO A 235 6.27 19.56 -115.60
C PRO A 235 6.29 18.30 -114.74
N LEU A 236 7.48 17.81 -114.38
CA LEU A 236 7.63 16.48 -113.81
C LEU A 236 6.99 16.36 -112.41
N THR A 237 6.82 15.13 -111.92
CA THR A 237 6.44 14.88 -110.52
C THR A 237 7.23 13.71 -109.96
N LEU A 238 7.61 13.78 -108.68
CA LEU A 238 8.30 12.68 -108.01
C LEU A 238 7.31 11.74 -107.34
N THR A 239 7.51 10.45 -107.58
CA THR A 239 6.85 9.36 -106.88
C THR A 239 7.86 8.51 -106.13
N TYR A 240 7.47 8.00 -104.96
CA TYR A 240 8.34 7.22 -104.08
C TYR A 240 7.90 5.76 -104.00
N HIS A 241 8.86 4.84 -104.05
CA HIS A 241 8.58 3.42 -104.16
C HIS A 241 9.46 2.59 -103.23
N LEU A 242 8.91 1.49 -102.72
CA LEU A 242 9.67 0.41 -102.10
C LEU A 242 10.21 -0.50 -103.21
N ASP A 243 11.49 -0.83 -103.14
CA ASP A 243 12.11 -1.78 -104.04
C ASP A 243 11.74 -3.22 -103.65
N ALA A 244 11.74 -4.12 -104.65
CA ALA A 244 11.51 -5.54 -104.44
C ALA A 244 12.57 -6.22 -103.54
N ALA A 245 13.73 -5.58 -103.34
CA ALA A 245 14.75 -6.01 -102.39
C ALA A 245 14.35 -5.77 -100.92
N THR A 246 13.34 -4.95 -100.64
CA THR A 246 12.81 -4.73 -99.29
C THR A 246 12.37 -6.06 -98.68
N THR A 247 12.96 -6.43 -97.56
CA THR A 247 12.66 -7.70 -96.86
C THR A 247 11.71 -7.51 -95.68
N CYS A 248 11.28 -6.28 -95.42
CA CYS A 248 10.22 -6.01 -94.44
C CYS A 248 8.90 -6.57 -94.97
N GLY A 249 8.18 -7.31 -94.12
CA GLY A 249 6.93 -7.95 -94.50
C GLY A 249 5.84 -6.94 -94.89
N ALA A 250 4.62 -7.42 -95.13
CA ALA A 250 3.49 -6.60 -95.57
C ALA A 250 3.05 -5.50 -94.56
N TRP A 251 3.66 -5.45 -93.37
CA TRP A 251 3.39 -4.45 -92.35
C TRP A 251 3.98 -3.07 -92.69
N LEU A 252 4.96 -2.98 -93.60
CA LEU A 252 5.60 -1.72 -93.99
C LEU A 252 5.13 -1.29 -95.39
N THR A 253 4.75 -0.03 -95.55
CA THR A 253 4.35 0.57 -96.82
C THR A 253 5.03 1.92 -97.04
N ILE A 254 4.99 2.44 -98.27
CA ILE A 254 5.42 3.80 -98.58
C ILE A 254 4.27 4.55 -99.26
N ASP A 255 4.02 5.78 -98.83
CA ASP A 255 3.13 6.68 -99.56
C ASP A 255 3.88 7.28 -100.76
N ALA A 256 3.38 6.98 -101.96
CA ALA A 256 4.06 7.32 -103.19
C ALA A 256 4.15 8.83 -103.48
N ASN A 257 3.37 9.68 -102.80
CA ASN A 257 3.38 11.13 -103.03
C ASN A 257 4.21 11.89 -102.00
N THR A 258 4.20 11.40 -100.76
CA THR A 258 4.84 12.07 -99.62
C THR A 258 6.20 11.47 -99.26
N GLY A 259 6.47 10.24 -99.70
CA GLY A 259 7.67 9.50 -99.31
C GLY A 259 7.60 8.97 -97.87
N GLU A 260 6.44 9.00 -97.21
CA GLU A 260 6.31 8.44 -95.86
C GLU A 260 6.33 6.91 -95.89
N VAL A 261 7.41 6.34 -95.36
CA VAL A 261 7.56 4.91 -95.06
C VAL A 261 6.97 4.65 -93.68
N SER A 262 5.85 3.94 -93.61
CA SER A 262 5.11 3.73 -92.36
C SER A 262 4.56 2.31 -92.23
N GLY A 263 4.29 1.90 -90.98
CA GLY A 263 3.79 0.56 -90.68
C GLY A 263 3.85 0.20 -89.20
N THR A 264 3.13 -0.85 -88.80
CA THR A 264 3.19 -1.38 -87.43
C THR A 264 3.57 -2.85 -87.48
N PRO A 265 4.77 -3.25 -87.03
CA PRO A 265 5.16 -4.65 -86.97
C PRO A 265 4.34 -5.41 -85.92
N GLY A 266 4.03 -6.68 -86.18
CA GLY A 266 3.29 -7.53 -85.26
C GLY A 266 4.17 -8.58 -84.59
N ALA A 267 3.51 -9.46 -83.82
CA ALA A 267 4.14 -10.56 -83.09
C ALA A 267 4.93 -11.58 -83.94
N PRO A 268 4.66 -11.80 -85.24
CA PRO A 268 5.52 -12.65 -86.08
C PRO A 268 6.89 -12.05 -86.40
N GLU A 269 7.03 -10.72 -86.34
CA GLU A 269 8.25 -10.01 -86.76
C GLU A 269 9.28 -9.83 -85.65
N VAL A 270 8.96 -10.21 -84.42
CA VAL A 270 9.76 -10.01 -83.21
C VAL A 270 11.11 -10.71 -83.29
N GLY A 271 12.18 -9.99 -82.94
CA GLY A 271 13.55 -10.51 -83.00
C GLY A 271 14.11 -10.64 -84.42
N THR A 272 13.34 -10.27 -85.44
CA THR A 272 13.83 -10.20 -86.81
C THR A 272 14.49 -8.84 -87.10
N THR A 273 15.35 -8.81 -88.11
CA THR A 273 15.86 -7.57 -88.70
C THR A 273 15.52 -7.60 -90.17
N CYS A 274 14.88 -6.54 -90.66
CA CYS A 274 14.50 -6.41 -92.06
C CYS A 274 15.19 -5.21 -92.73
N GLN A 275 15.45 -5.34 -94.02
CA GLN A 275 16.06 -4.30 -94.85
C GLN A 275 14.97 -3.54 -95.60
N VAL A 276 15.04 -2.20 -95.59
CA VAL A 276 14.21 -1.32 -96.39
C VAL A 276 15.03 -0.76 -97.53
N ASP A 277 14.52 -0.85 -98.75
CA ASP A 277 15.13 -0.30 -99.95
C ASP A 277 14.11 0.60 -100.67
N VAL A 278 14.49 1.86 -100.93
CA VAL A 278 13.60 2.84 -101.58
C VAL A 278 14.27 3.51 -102.77
N TYR A 279 13.45 3.97 -103.72
CA TYR A 279 13.87 4.83 -104.83
C TYR A 279 12.78 5.88 -105.12
N ALA A 280 13.20 7.02 -105.68
CA ALA A 280 12.29 8.02 -106.24
C ALA A 280 12.26 7.88 -107.77
N GLN A 281 11.12 8.14 -108.38
CA GLN A 281 10.91 8.08 -109.82
C GLN A 281 10.20 9.34 -110.30
N ASP A 282 10.71 9.97 -111.35
CA ASP A 282 10.02 11.05 -112.05
C ASP A 282 8.81 10.51 -112.87
N ASP A 283 8.04 11.39 -113.51
CA ASP A 283 6.87 11.01 -114.31
C ASP A 283 7.20 10.60 -115.76
N VAL A 284 8.47 10.67 -116.17
CA VAL A 284 8.97 10.15 -117.45
C VAL A 284 9.71 8.81 -117.31
N GLY A 285 9.85 8.32 -116.07
CA GLY A 285 10.33 6.99 -115.71
C GLY A 285 11.77 6.93 -115.20
N GLY A 286 12.49 8.06 -115.08
CA GLY A 286 13.83 8.14 -114.52
C GLY A 286 13.85 7.80 -113.03
N GLN A 287 14.74 6.89 -112.62
CA GLN A 287 14.83 6.40 -111.25
C GLN A 287 16.11 6.85 -110.57
N SER A 288 15.99 7.25 -109.31
CA SER A 288 17.12 7.56 -108.45
C SER A 288 17.96 6.31 -108.16
N THR A 289 19.17 6.52 -107.64
CA THR A 289 19.88 5.45 -106.93
C THR A 289 19.08 5.00 -105.71
N ARG A 290 19.18 3.71 -105.36
CA ARG A 290 18.52 3.14 -104.17
C ARG A 290 19.14 3.64 -102.87
N PHE A 291 18.30 3.86 -101.86
CA PHE A 291 18.71 4.14 -100.49
C PHE A 291 18.23 2.99 -99.58
N SER A 292 19.12 2.49 -98.70
CA SER A 292 18.88 1.28 -97.93
C SER A 292 19.24 1.43 -96.44
N TRP A 293 18.41 0.88 -95.55
CA TRP A 293 18.71 0.78 -94.11
C TRP A 293 18.04 -0.45 -93.49
N ASN A 294 18.46 -0.81 -92.26
CA ASN A 294 17.91 -1.95 -91.53
C ASN A 294 17.05 -1.51 -90.35
N ILE A 295 15.96 -2.23 -90.11
CA ILE A 295 15.07 -2.08 -88.94
C ILE A 295 15.10 -3.38 -88.14
N THR A 296 15.48 -3.31 -86.86
CA THR A 296 15.36 -4.43 -85.92
C THR A 296 14.07 -4.29 -85.11
N ILE A 297 13.27 -5.36 -85.08
CA ILE A 297 12.00 -5.40 -84.33
C ILE A 297 12.28 -6.03 -82.96
N THR A 298 11.98 -5.29 -81.89
CA THR A 298 12.18 -5.73 -80.50
C THR A 298 10.87 -6.08 -79.83
N ASN A 299 10.90 -6.99 -78.85
CA ASN A 299 9.72 -7.24 -78.04
C ASN A 299 9.35 -6.05 -77.16
N SER A 300 8.08 -5.68 -77.18
CA SER A 300 7.47 -4.66 -76.33
C SER A 300 6.83 -5.33 -75.11
N ALA A 301 6.80 -4.67 -73.95
CA ALA A 301 6.07 -5.21 -72.81
C ALA A 301 4.55 -5.09 -73.02
N PRO A 302 3.76 -6.11 -72.63
CA PRO A 302 2.31 -6.04 -72.78
C PRO A 302 1.68 -4.86 -72.06
N ILE A 303 0.66 -4.24 -72.67
CA ILE A 303 -0.14 -3.20 -71.99
C ILE A 303 -1.44 -3.80 -71.47
N ILE A 304 -1.67 -3.72 -70.16
CA ILE A 304 -2.87 -4.23 -69.48
C ILE A 304 -3.81 -3.06 -69.19
N ASN A 305 -5.05 -3.16 -69.65
CA ASN A 305 -6.11 -2.19 -69.40
C ASN A 305 -7.17 -2.81 -68.48
N VAL A 306 -7.37 -2.20 -67.30
CA VAL A 306 -8.38 -2.62 -66.32
C VAL A 306 -9.48 -1.56 -66.23
N THR A 307 -10.74 -1.94 -66.42
CA THR A 307 -11.87 -1.01 -66.57
C THR A 307 -13.04 -1.34 -65.63
N GLY A 308 -13.88 -0.35 -65.28
CA GLY A 308 -15.08 -0.60 -64.45
C GLY A 308 -14.87 -0.50 -62.94
N GLY A 309 -13.75 0.05 -62.47
CA GLY A 309 -13.59 0.49 -61.08
C GLY A 309 -14.41 1.76 -60.76
N PRO A 310 -14.45 2.20 -59.48
CA PRO A 310 -13.72 1.66 -58.33
C PRO A 310 -14.27 0.28 -57.91
N TYR A 311 -13.36 -0.63 -57.52
CA TYR A 311 -13.74 -1.94 -57.01
C TYR A 311 -13.84 -1.90 -55.48
N SER A 312 -14.87 -2.53 -54.95
CA SER A 312 -15.08 -2.65 -53.51
C SER A 312 -15.70 -3.98 -53.14
N LEU A 313 -15.38 -4.46 -51.94
CA LEU A 313 -16.04 -5.56 -51.27
C LEU A 313 -16.26 -5.23 -49.80
N LEU A 314 -17.15 -5.98 -49.17
CA LEU A 314 -17.30 -5.93 -47.72
C LEU A 314 -16.12 -6.65 -47.05
N GLU A 315 -15.70 -6.20 -45.88
CA GLU A 315 -14.91 -7.05 -44.99
C GLU A 315 -15.72 -8.29 -44.61
N ASP A 316 -15.04 -9.35 -44.18
CA ASP A 316 -15.64 -10.66 -43.90
C ASP A 316 -16.34 -11.37 -45.07
N ALA A 317 -16.29 -10.78 -46.27
CA ALA A 317 -16.86 -11.39 -47.46
C ALA A 317 -16.25 -12.78 -47.73
N ALA A 318 -17.10 -13.70 -48.16
CA ALA A 318 -16.64 -14.98 -48.70
C ALA A 318 -15.78 -14.75 -49.95
N PHE A 319 -14.92 -15.73 -50.27
CA PHE A 319 -14.08 -15.69 -51.47
C PHE A 319 -14.92 -15.50 -52.74
N ALA A 320 -14.70 -14.39 -53.43
CA ALA A 320 -15.51 -13.97 -54.55
C ALA A 320 -14.67 -13.22 -55.60
N VAL A 321 -15.23 -13.13 -56.81
CA VAL A 321 -14.66 -12.33 -57.90
C VAL A 321 -14.78 -10.85 -57.56
N VAL A 322 -13.66 -10.15 -57.51
CA VAL A 322 -13.59 -8.70 -57.22
C VAL A 322 -13.29 -7.88 -58.47
N ILE A 323 -12.53 -8.44 -59.41
CA ILE A 323 -12.28 -7.86 -60.74
C ILE A 323 -12.73 -8.90 -61.77
N PRO A 324 -13.89 -8.73 -62.41
CA PRO A 324 -14.36 -9.65 -63.45
C PRO A 324 -13.37 -9.74 -64.61
N GLY A 325 -13.19 -10.93 -65.20
CA GLY A 325 -12.29 -11.10 -66.35
C GLY A 325 -12.65 -10.21 -67.55
N ALA A 326 -13.94 -9.92 -67.76
CA ALA A 326 -14.39 -9.00 -68.83
C ALA A 326 -13.88 -7.56 -68.69
N ASN A 327 -13.39 -7.19 -67.51
CA ASN A 327 -12.87 -5.86 -67.21
C ASN A 327 -11.34 -5.77 -67.36
N VAL A 328 -10.65 -6.91 -67.53
CA VAL A 328 -9.22 -6.99 -67.78
C VAL A 328 -9.02 -7.31 -69.25
N SER A 329 -8.22 -6.50 -69.94
CA SER A 329 -7.98 -6.68 -71.37
C SER A 329 -6.57 -6.26 -71.75
N SER A 330 -6.01 -6.94 -72.75
CA SER A 330 -4.79 -6.50 -73.44
C SER A 330 -4.93 -6.71 -74.95
N ILE A 331 -4.18 -5.93 -75.72
CA ILE A 331 -4.05 -6.15 -77.17
C ILE A 331 -3.17 -7.37 -77.48
N GLU A 332 -2.41 -7.86 -76.50
CA GLU A 332 -1.41 -8.93 -76.63
C GLU A 332 -1.81 -10.22 -75.88
N GLU A 333 -3.10 -10.51 -75.70
CA GLU A 333 -3.55 -11.69 -74.91
C GLU A 333 -3.27 -13.05 -75.58
N SER A 334 -3.11 -13.07 -76.90
CA SER A 334 -2.93 -14.34 -77.64
C SER A 334 -1.58 -14.98 -77.32
N GLY A 335 -1.60 -16.10 -76.58
CA GLY A 335 -0.39 -16.80 -76.15
C GLY A 335 0.27 -16.25 -74.88
N SER A 336 -0.39 -15.29 -74.22
CA SER A 336 0.07 -14.68 -72.97
C SER A 336 -0.58 -15.31 -71.74
N THR A 337 0.02 -15.12 -70.57
CA THR A 337 -0.51 -15.63 -69.30
C THR A 337 -0.61 -14.54 -68.26
N TYR A 338 -1.79 -14.38 -67.67
CA TYR A 338 -2.02 -13.51 -66.51
C TYR A 338 -1.48 -14.16 -65.24
N SER A 339 -0.90 -13.34 -64.36
CA SER A 339 -0.40 -13.75 -63.05
C SER A 339 -0.49 -12.62 -62.05
N LEU A 340 -0.46 -12.95 -60.75
CA LEU A 340 -0.38 -11.98 -59.67
C LEU A 340 1.08 -11.80 -59.28
N VAL A 341 1.49 -10.56 -59.11
CA VAL A 341 2.83 -10.20 -58.65
C VAL A 341 2.69 -9.28 -57.45
N THR A 342 3.57 -9.42 -56.47
CA THR A 342 3.58 -8.51 -55.31
C THR A 342 3.85 -7.07 -55.80
N PRO A 343 3.03 -6.08 -55.42
CA PRO A 343 3.31 -4.70 -55.73
C PRO A 343 4.68 -4.29 -55.17
N THR A 344 5.40 -3.41 -55.88
CA THR A 344 6.78 -3.01 -55.53
C THR A 344 6.90 -1.55 -55.09
N THR A 345 5.84 -0.76 -55.26
CA THR A 345 5.86 0.70 -55.18
C THR A 345 4.86 1.28 -54.19
N VAL A 346 3.93 0.47 -53.67
CA VAL A 346 2.91 0.85 -52.69
C VAL A 346 3.16 0.11 -51.37
N ALA A 347 2.77 0.72 -50.25
CA ALA A 347 3.05 0.17 -48.92
C ALA A 347 2.05 -0.92 -48.49
N ASP A 348 0.90 -1.02 -49.17
CA ASP A 348 -0.21 -1.85 -48.72
C ASP A 348 -0.76 -2.78 -49.81
N HIS A 349 -0.59 -4.10 -49.63
CA HIS A 349 -0.87 -5.11 -50.65
C HIS A 349 -2.03 -6.00 -50.24
N CYS A 350 -2.95 -6.31 -51.16
CA CYS A 350 -4.09 -7.17 -50.82
C CYS A 350 -3.67 -8.60 -50.44
N VAL A 351 -2.49 -9.06 -50.87
CA VAL A 351 -1.96 -10.38 -50.47
C VAL A 351 -1.61 -10.45 -48.98
N ASP A 352 -1.23 -9.33 -48.37
CA ASP A 352 -0.88 -9.26 -46.94
C ASP A 352 -2.13 -9.25 -46.05
N HIS A 353 -3.27 -8.88 -46.63
CA HIS A 353 -4.59 -8.84 -45.99
C HIS A 353 -5.55 -9.91 -46.52
N ALA A 354 -5.01 -10.97 -47.12
CA ALA A 354 -5.81 -12.13 -47.51
C ALA A 354 -6.01 -13.05 -46.30
N ALA A 355 -7.19 -13.67 -46.19
CA ALA A 355 -7.41 -14.68 -45.15
C ALA A 355 -6.34 -15.80 -45.23
N SER A 356 -5.87 -16.31 -44.09
CA SER A 356 -4.84 -17.36 -44.08
C SER A 356 -5.41 -18.75 -44.46
N PRO A 357 -4.74 -19.53 -45.33
CA PRO A 357 -3.48 -19.21 -46.03
C PRO A 357 -3.70 -18.25 -47.22
N ALA A 358 -2.89 -17.20 -47.30
CA ALA A 358 -3.06 -16.08 -48.23
C ALA A 358 -3.08 -16.48 -49.72
N SER A 359 -2.29 -17.49 -50.11
CA SER A 359 -2.11 -17.88 -51.52
C SER A 359 -3.35 -18.50 -52.19
N SER A 360 -4.33 -18.97 -51.41
CA SER A 360 -5.62 -19.46 -51.93
C SER A 360 -6.73 -18.43 -51.87
N ASN A 361 -6.49 -17.30 -51.19
CA ASN A 361 -7.50 -16.26 -50.92
C ASN A 361 -7.28 -15.01 -51.77
N LEU A 362 -6.24 -14.96 -52.61
CA LEU A 362 -6.09 -14.02 -53.72
C LEU A 362 -5.63 -14.81 -54.94
N THR A 363 -6.47 -14.91 -55.96
CA THR A 363 -6.17 -15.68 -57.17
C THR A 363 -6.48 -14.89 -58.43
N ILE A 364 -5.80 -15.23 -59.52
CA ILE A 364 -6.10 -14.73 -60.85
C ILE A 364 -6.30 -15.91 -61.80
N ASP A 365 -7.31 -15.83 -62.68
CA ASP A 365 -7.42 -16.75 -63.80
C ASP A 365 -6.36 -16.38 -64.84
N ALA A 366 -5.46 -17.32 -65.15
CA ALA A 366 -4.32 -17.09 -66.03
C ALA A 366 -4.71 -16.80 -67.49
N THR A 367 -5.96 -17.05 -67.88
CA THR A 367 -6.46 -16.85 -69.24
C THR A 367 -7.32 -15.59 -69.34
N THR A 368 -8.20 -15.35 -68.36
CA THR A 368 -9.17 -14.24 -68.42
C THR A 368 -8.75 -13.02 -67.61
N GLY A 369 -7.73 -13.11 -66.77
CA GLY A 369 -7.31 -12.04 -65.87
C GLY A 369 -8.29 -11.78 -64.72
N GLU A 370 -9.34 -12.59 -64.56
CA GLU A 370 -10.31 -12.47 -63.47
C GLU A 370 -9.63 -12.62 -62.11
N VAL A 371 -9.80 -11.62 -61.23
CA VAL A 371 -9.22 -11.65 -59.88
C VAL A 371 -10.30 -11.94 -58.86
N SER A 372 -10.06 -12.97 -58.05
CA SER A 372 -10.87 -13.32 -56.89
C SER A 372 -10.10 -13.07 -55.59
N PHE A 373 -10.79 -12.54 -54.59
CA PHE A 373 -10.20 -12.15 -53.32
C PHE A 373 -11.13 -12.49 -52.15
N ARG A 374 -10.53 -12.93 -51.04
CA ARG A 374 -11.14 -13.04 -49.72
C ARG A 374 -10.29 -12.25 -48.73
N PRO A 375 -10.83 -11.16 -48.15
CA PRO A 375 -10.11 -10.38 -47.16
C PRO A 375 -9.92 -11.22 -45.89
N ALA A 376 -8.87 -10.89 -45.12
CA ALA A 376 -8.73 -11.36 -43.76
C ALA A 376 -9.94 -10.89 -42.94
N PRO A 377 -10.36 -11.67 -41.92
CA PRO A 377 -11.36 -11.19 -40.98
C PRO A 377 -10.97 -9.82 -40.43
N ASP A 378 -11.95 -8.93 -40.28
CA ASP A 378 -11.78 -7.60 -39.67
C ASP A 378 -10.84 -6.63 -40.45
N TYR A 379 -10.50 -6.95 -41.71
CA TYR A 379 -9.66 -6.06 -42.53
C TYR A 379 -10.50 -4.99 -43.24
N GLN A 380 -10.29 -3.74 -42.84
CA GLN A 380 -10.85 -2.55 -43.48
C GLN A 380 -9.75 -1.68 -44.10
N GLY A 381 -10.01 -1.10 -45.27
CA GLY A 381 -9.09 -0.15 -45.90
C GLY A 381 -8.93 -0.34 -47.41
N VAL A 382 -7.92 0.33 -47.98
CA VAL A 382 -7.61 0.24 -49.41
C VAL A 382 -6.31 -0.52 -49.60
N CYS A 383 -6.37 -1.67 -50.27
CA CYS A 383 -5.18 -2.43 -50.67
C CYS A 383 -5.03 -2.43 -52.20
N TYR A 384 -3.84 -2.77 -52.69
CA TYR A 384 -3.55 -2.78 -54.13
C TYR A 384 -3.33 -4.20 -54.66
N ILE A 385 -3.91 -4.47 -55.83
CA ILE A 385 -3.69 -5.68 -56.63
C ILE A 385 -2.81 -5.30 -57.81
N ARG A 386 -1.69 -6.01 -57.99
CA ARG A 386 -0.83 -5.86 -59.16
C ARG A 386 -0.95 -7.09 -60.07
N ILE A 387 -1.53 -6.85 -61.24
CA ILE A 387 -1.73 -7.84 -62.30
C ILE A 387 -0.52 -7.77 -63.22
N ALA A 388 0.02 -8.93 -63.59
CA ALA A 388 1.07 -9.07 -64.58
C ALA A 388 0.58 -9.90 -65.77
N LEU A 389 0.98 -9.51 -66.97
CA LEU A 389 0.74 -10.25 -68.20
C LEU A 389 2.10 -10.53 -68.83
N THR A 390 2.45 -11.81 -68.91
CA THR A 390 3.69 -12.24 -69.58
C THR A 390 3.32 -12.81 -70.93
N ASP A 391 3.93 -12.28 -71.98
CA ASP A 391 3.71 -12.75 -73.35
C ASP A 391 4.51 -14.01 -73.69
N ALA A 392 4.38 -14.47 -74.93
CA ALA A 392 5.13 -15.61 -75.47
C ALA A 392 6.64 -15.33 -75.63
N TYR A 393 7.08 -14.07 -75.48
CA TYR A 393 8.44 -13.59 -75.69
C TYR A 393 8.98 -12.91 -74.41
N PRO A 394 9.33 -13.69 -73.38
CA PRO A 394 9.29 -13.37 -71.95
C PRO A 394 9.42 -11.88 -71.55
N SER A 395 8.44 -11.05 -71.93
CA SER A 395 8.31 -9.66 -71.52
C SER A 395 7.05 -9.54 -70.68
N THR A 396 7.11 -8.75 -69.62
CA THR A 396 6.03 -8.69 -68.62
C THR A 396 5.52 -7.27 -68.47
N GLY A 397 4.23 -7.09 -68.76
CA GLY A 397 3.46 -5.88 -68.48
C GLY A 397 2.86 -5.91 -67.08
N TYR A 398 2.56 -4.73 -66.52
CA TYR A 398 1.94 -4.61 -65.19
C TYR A 398 0.80 -3.59 -65.18
N ALA A 399 -0.24 -3.86 -64.39
CA ALA A 399 -1.27 -2.90 -64.00
C ALA A 399 -1.51 -2.98 -62.49
N GLU A 400 -1.62 -1.82 -61.82
CA GLU A 400 -1.97 -1.71 -60.41
C GLU A 400 -3.40 -1.20 -60.24
N VAL A 401 -4.19 -1.90 -59.43
CA VAL A 401 -5.62 -1.64 -59.24
C VAL A 401 -5.92 -1.49 -57.75
N PRO A 402 -6.50 -0.36 -57.30
CA PRO A 402 -6.93 -0.20 -55.92
C PRO A 402 -8.23 -0.99 -55.65
N LEU A 403 -8.30 -1.63 -54.49
CA LEU A 403 -9.47 -2.34 -53.98
C LEU A 403 -9.85 -1.80 -52.60
N THR A 404 -11.09 -1.34 -52.46
CA THR A 404 -11.60 -0.83 -51.17
C THR A 404 -12.36 -1.92 -50.43
N VAL A 405 -11.91 -2.28 -49.23
CA VAL A 405 -12.63 -3.15 -48.31
C VAL A 405 -13.39 -2.27 -47.33
N THR A 406 -14.72 -2.33 -47.41
CA THR A 406 -15.62 -1.50 -46.59
C THR A 406 -16.08 -2.25 -45.36
N ASN A 407 -16.17 -1.50 -44.27
CA ASN A 407 -16.51 -2.01 -42.96
C ASN A 407 -17.89 -2.70 -42.92
N VAL A 408 -18.01 -3.81 -42.20
CA VAL A 408 -19.24 -4.49 -41.80
C VAL A 408 -19.28 -4.45 -40.29
N GLN A 409 -20.40 -4.01 -39.72
CA GLN A 409 -20.47 -3.89 -38.26
C GLN A 409 -20.37 -5.27 -37.59
N ASP A 410 -19.39 -5.40 -36.72
CA ASP A 410 -19.12 -6.53 -35.85
C ASP A 410 -19.61 -6.28 -34.42
N ALA A 411 -19.75 -7.36 -33.65
CA ALA A 411 -20.13 -7.24 -32.25
C ALA A 411 -18.89 -6.94 -31.39
N PRO A 412 -18.99 -6.06 -30.38
CA PRO A 412 -17.89 -5.83 -29.45
C PRO A 412 -17.59 -7.12 -28.70
N VAL A 413 -16.32 -7.37 -28.35
CA VAL A 413 -15.88 -8.53 -27.58
C VAL A 413 -15.30 -8.06 -26.26
N VAL A 414 -16.00 -8.37 -25.16
CA VAL A 414 -15.48 -8.19 -23.80
C VAL A 414 -14.53 -9.35 -23.47
N ALA A 415 -13.38 -9.05 -22.86
CA ALA A 415 -12.40 -10.09 -22.52
C ALA A 415 -13.03 -11.24 -21.71
N THR A 416 -12.69 -12.48 -22.10
CA THR A 416 -13.22 -13.68 -21.44
C THR A 416 -12.88 -13.70 -19.95
N ASN A 417 -13.86 -14.09 -19.14
CA ASN A 417 -13.84 -14.03 -17.67
C ASN A 417 -13.39 -12.67 -17.09
N LEU A 418 -13.57 -11.57 -17.84
CA LEU A 418 -13.13 -10.22 -17.45
C LEU A 418 -11.62 -10.14 -17.13
N THR A 419 -10.79 -10.94 -17.80
CA THR A 419 -9.32 -10.90 -17.63
C THR A 419 -8.80 -9.46 -17.85
N PRO A 420 -7.93 -8.91 -16.98
CA PRO A 420 -7.15 -9.54 -15.90
C PRO A 420 -7.77 -9.43 -14.50
N CYS A 421 -9.08 -9.21 -14.36
CA CYS A 421 -9.72 -9.16 -13.05
C CYS A 421 -9.56 -10.48 -12.29
N SER A 422 -9.18 -10.38 -11.00
CA SER A 422 -9.01 -11.53 -10.12
C SER A 422 -10.37 -12.07 -9.68
N SER A 423 -10.56 -13.39 -9.70
CA SER A 423 -11.74 -14.04 -9.10
C SER A 423 -11.71 -14.07 -7.56
N ALA A 424 -10.67 -13.49 -6.95
CA ALA A 424 -10.52 -13.36 -5.51
C ALA A 424 -10.24 -11.91 -5.12
N ALA A 425 -10.91 -11.45 -4.07
CA ALA A 425 -10.67 -10.18 -3.40
C ALA A 425 -10.53 -10.43 -1.88
N THR A 426 -10.04 -9.45 -1.16
CA THR A 426 -10.01 -9.46 0.31
C THR A 426 -10.78 -8.23 0.78
N GLU A 427 -11.59 -8.37 1.82
CA GLU A 427 -12.24 -7.21 2.46
C GLU A 427 -11.19 -6.16 2.86
N ASP A 428 -11.60 -4.89 2.90
CA ASP A 428 -10.77 -3.72 3.20
C ASP A 428 -9.55 -3.47 2.30
N VAL A 429 -9.36 -4.31 1.28
CA VAL A 429 -8.31 -4.15 0.29
C VAL A 429 -8.92 -3.60 -1.00
N LEU A 430 -8.37 -2.49 -1.49
CA LEU A 430 -8.77 -1.91 -2.77
C LEU A 430 -8.59 -2.94 -3.90
N TYR A 431 -9.71 -3.35 -4.47
CA TYR A 431 -9.75 -4.16 -5.68
C TYR A 431 -9.76 -3.23 -6.89
N THR A 432 -8.87 -3.46 -7.84
CA THR A 432 -8.87 -2.74 -9.11
C THR A 432 -8.36 -3.61 -10.24
N CYS A 433 -9.04 -3.54 -11.38
CA CYS A 433 -8.61 -4.12 -12.64
C CYS A 433 -9.15 -3.29 -13.81
N THR A 434 -8.47 -3.38 -14.96
CA THR A 434 -8.94 -2.75 -16.20
C THR A 434 -9.16 -3.83 -17.24
N VAL A 435 -10.39 -3.97 -17.71
CA VAL A 435 -10.80 -4.95 -18.72
C VAL A 435 -10.75 -4.28 -20.09
N ALA A 436 -10.09 -4.93 -21.05
CA ALA A 436 -10.11 -4.50 -22.43
C ALA A 436 -11.39 -5.01 -23.13
N ILE A 437 -11.96 -4.15 -23.97
CA ILE A 437 -13.08 -4.46 -24.85
C ILE A 437 -12.58 -4.22 -26.26
N THR A 438 -12.52 -5.27 -27.06
CA THR A 438 -12.06 -5.20 -28.44
C THR A 438 -13.26 -5.18 -29.35
N ASP A 439 -13.33 -4.17 -30.19
CA ASP A 439 -14.30 -4.08 -31.28
C ASP A 439 -13.50 -3.71 -32.53
N PRO A 440 -13.53 -4.54 -33.59
CA PRO A 440 -12.90 -4.22 -34.88
C PRO A 440 -13.32 -2.86 -35.42
N ASP A 441 -14.55 -2.44 -35.13
CA ASP A 441 -15.14 -1.25 -35.71
C ASP A 441 -14.66 0.06 -35.05
N PRO A 442 -14.56 1.17 -35.80
CA PRO A 442 -14.00 2.43 -35.31
C PRO A 442 -14.92 3.23 -34.37
N GLU A 443 -16.17 2.81 -34.15
CA GLU A 443 -17.13 3.55 -33.33
C GLU A 443 -16.86 3.46 -31.81
N ASN A 444 -17.50 4.37 -31.06
CA ASN A 444 -17.48 4.33 -29.60
C ASN A 444 -18.48 3.30 -29.06
N LEU A 445 -18.08 2.60 -28.01
CA LEU A 445 -18.88 1.59 -27.33
C LEU A 445 -19.58 2.16 -26.10
N THR A 446 -20.76 1.62 -25.80
CA THR A 446 -21.45 1.85 -24.53
C THR A 446 -21.20 0.65 -23.62
N VAL A 447 -20.62 0.89 -22.45
CA VAL A 447 -20.32 -0.15 -21.46
C VAL A 447 -21.17 0.09 -20.22
N ILE A 448 -21.90 -0.94 -19.80
CA ILE A 448 -22.78 -0.91 -18.63
C ILE A 448 -22.63 -2.18 -17.80
N ARG A 449 -23.01 -2.12 -16.52
CA ARG A 449 -23.33 -3.32 -15.75
C ARG A 449 -24.65 -3.93 -16.22
N ASP A 450 -24.68 -5.25 -16.36
CA ASP A 450 -25.90 -5.97 -16.69
C ASP A 450 -26.77 -6.19 -15.44
N GLY A 451 -28.06 -6.47 -15.63
CA GLY A 451 -29.05 -6.53 -14.55
C GLY A 451 -28.87 -7.69 -13.56
N SER A 452 -28.00 -8.65 -13.84
CA SER A 452 -27.64 -9.78 -12.98
C SER A 452 -26.43 -9.51 -12.08
N ASP A 453 -25.75 -8.37 -12.23
CA ASP A 453 -24.66 -7.98 -11.34
C ASP A 453 -25.16 -7.77 -9.90
N ASN A 454 -24.47 -8.38 -8.93
CA ASN A 454 -24.74 -8.19 -7.51
C ASN A 454 -23.49 -7.80 -6.69
N CYS A 455 -22.37 -7.46 -7.33
CA CYS A 455 -21.18 -6.89 -6.70
C CYS A 455 -21.37 -5.38 -6.47
N THR A 456 -22.24 -5.00 -5.53
CA THR A 456 -22.63 -3.60 -5.29
C THR A 456 -21.51 -2.69 -4.82
N TRP A 457 -20.43 -3.26 -4.27
CA TRP A 457 -19.25 -2.54 -3.79
C TRP A 457 -18.28 -2.14 -4.92
N LEU A 458 -18.48 -2.63 -6.15
CA LEU A 458 -17.70 -2.25 -7.33
C LEU A 458 -18.34 -1.08 -8.10
N THR A 459 -17.48 -0.26 -8.70
CA THR A 459 -17.84 0.80 -9.65
C THR A 459 -17.11 0.59 -10.97
N GLU A 460 -17.83 0.74 -12.07
CA GLU A 460 -17.32 0.69 -13.44
C GLU A 460 -17.08 2.11 -13.98
N THR A 461 -15.91 2.32 -14.58
CA THR A 461 -15.54 3.58 -15.24
C THR A 461 -15.04 3.27 -16.65
N PRO A 462 -15.90 3.36 -17.68
CA PRO A 462 -15.51 3.16 -19.07
C PRO A 462 -14.56 4.27 -19.57
N SER A 463 -13.68 3.95 -20.50
CA SER A 463 -12.91 4.95 -21.26
C SER A 463 -13.83 5.76 -22.18
N ALA A 464 -13.35 6.90 -22.68
CA ALA A 464 -14.15 7.81 -23.52
C ALA A 464 -14.66 7.17 -24.82
N ASP A 465 -13.93 6.16 -25.33
CA ASP A 465 -14.26 5.35 -26.50
C ASP A 465 -14.98 4.02 -26.14
N GLY A 466 -15.11 3.69 -24.85
CA GLY A 466 -15.72 2.44 -24.39
C GLY A 466 -14.89 1.18 -24.63
N ARG A 467 -13.65 1.29 -25.10
CA ARG A 467 -12.76 0.14 -25.42
C ARG A 467 -12.01 -0.41 -24.21
N SER A 468 -12.18 0.21 -23.05
CA SER A 468 -11.73 -0.34 -21.78
C SER A 468 -12.69 0.08 -20.67
N VAL A 469 -12.76 -0.73 -19.63
CA VAL A 469 -13.51 -0.40 -18.42
C VAL A 469 -12.65 -0.67 -17.20
N THR A 470 -12.47 0.36 -16.38
CA THR A 470 -11.80 0.21 -15.09
C THR A 470 -12.84 -0.13 -14.04
N ILE A 471 -12.60 -1.22 -13.33
CA ILE A 471 -13.46 -1.75 -12.29
C ILE A 471 -12.71 -1.54 -10.98
N SER A 472 -13.32 -0.81 -10.05
CA SER A 472 -12.68 -0.50 -8.77
C SER A 472 -13.68 -0.43 -7.62
N GLY A 473 -13.25 -0.87 -6.45
CA GLY A 473 -14.03 -0.79 -5.21
C GLY A 473 -13.24 -1.41 -4.07
N THR A 474 -13.63 -1.10 -2.83
CA THR A 474 -13.11 -1.78 -1.64
C THR A 474 -14.30 -2.51 -1.02
N PRO A 475 -14.31 -3.86 -1.02
CA PRO A 475 -15.39 -4.62 -0.39
C PRO A 475 -15.32 -4.44 1.12
N GLY A 476 -16.47 -4.22 1.76
CA GLY A 476 -16.56 -4.20 3.22
C GLY A 476 -17.11 -5.51 3.78
N ASP A 477 -17.29 -5.58 5.09
CA ASP A 477 -17.71 -6.79 5.81
C ASP A 477 -19.01 -7.42 5.27
N SER A 478 -19.96 -6.59 4.83
CA SER A 478 -21.22 -7.09 4.27
C SER A 478 -21.07 -7.78 2.91
N ASP A 479 -19.92 -7.62 2.26
CA ASP A 479 -19.61 -8.16 0.93
C ASP A 479 -18.81 -9.48 1.00
N VAL A 480 -18.42 -9.95 2.20
CA VAL A 480 -17.72 -11.23 2.40
C VAL A 480 -18.56 -12.39 1.87
N GLY A 481 -17.91 -13.25 1.06
CA GLY A 481 -18.58 -14.34 0.36
C GLY A 481 -18.44 -14.21 -1.16
N GLY A 482 -19.48 -14.60 -1.90
CA GLY A 482 -19.44 -14.61 -3.36
C GLY A 482 -20.36 -13.54 -3.97
N CYS A 483 -19.83 -12.77 -4.92
CA CYS A 483 -20.62 -11.91 -5.80
C CYS A 483 -20.33 -12.22 -7.28
N LEU A 484 -21.23 -11.80 -8.16
CA LEU A 484 -21.17 -11.95 -9.61
C LEU A 484 -21.10 -10.57 -10.24
N LEU A 485 -19.97 -10.28 -10.87
CA LEU A 485 -19.74 -9.09 -11.67
C LEU A 485 -20.11 -9.39 -13.11
N GLU A 486 -20.91 -8.54 -13.75
CA GLU A 486 -21.36 -8.75 -15.13
C GLU A 486 -21.26 -7.45 -15.95
N ILE A 487 -20.40 -7.47 -16.97
CA ILE A 487 -20.13 -6.33 -17.84
C ILE A 487 -20.69 -6.61 -19.22
N ARG A 488 -21.46 -5.66 -19.75
CA ARG A 488 -22.01 -5.67 -21.10
C ARG A 488 -21.47 -4.49 -21.90
N ALA A 489 -20.85 -4.78 -23.04
CA ALA A 489 -20.49 -3.79 -24.05
C ALA A 489 -21.49 -3.85 -25.21
N THR A 490 -21.92 -2.69 -25.69
CA THR A 490 -22.87 -2.54 -26.81
C THR A 490 -22.33 -1.51 -27.79
N ASP A 491 -22.37 -1.84 -29.08
CA ASP A 491 -22.00 -0.93 -30.17
C ASP A 491 -23.16 0.01 -30.54
N THR A 492 -22.99 0.76 -31.64
CA THR A 492 -24.04 1.66 -32.15
C THR A 492 -25.14 0.94 -32.93
N SER A 493 -24.91 -0.31 -33.38
CA SER A 493 -25.90 -1.15 -34.07
C SER A 493 -26.78 -1.97 -33.13
N ALA A 494 -26.51 -1.89 -31.82
CA ALA A 494 -27.10 -2.66 -30.74
C ALA A 494 -26.67 -4.15 -30.70
N ALA A 495 -25.60 -4.52 -31.40
CA ALA A 495 -24.86 -5.75 -31.12
C ALA A 495 -24.16 -5.61 -29.77
N SER A 496 -24.21 -6.66 -28.95
CA SER A 496 -23.65 -6.60 -27.61
C SER A 496 -23.04 -7.93 -27.19
N HIS A 497 -22.00 -7.85 -26.37
CA HIS A 497 -21.38 -9.00 -25.73
C HIS A 497 -21.31 -8.78 -24.22
N THR A 498 -21.66 -9.83 -23.49
CA THR A 498 -21.70 -9.82 -22.03
C THR A 498 -20.74 -10.88 -21.50
N GLN A 499 -19.94 -10.49 -20.51
CA GLN A 499 -19.05 -11.38 -19.79
C GLN A 499 -19.26 -11.22 -18.29
N SER A 500 -19.18 -12.34 -17.57
CA SER A 500 -19.33 -12.37 -16.12
C SER A 500 -18.10 -12.97 -15.42
N LEU A 501 -17.91 -12.58 -14.17
CA LEU A 501 -16.87 -13.08 -13.27
C LEU A 501 -17.46 -13.26 -11.88
N ALA A 502 -17.39 -14.48 -11.35
CA ALA A 502 -17.66 -14.72 -9.94
C ALA A 502 -16.43 -14.32 -9.11
N ILE A 503 -16.61 -13.39 -8.18
CA ILE A 503 -15.57 -12.92 -7.26
C ILE A 503 -15.88 -13.48 -5.88
N THR A 504 -14.89 -14.12 -5.26
CA THR A 504 -14.95 -14.53 -3.86
C THR A 504 -14.16 -13.55 -3.01
N ILE A 505 -14.83 -12.86 -2.10
CA ILE A 505 -14.24 -11.95 -1.13
C ILE A 505 -13.86 -12.80 0.10
N ALA A 506 -12.56 -12.85 0.40
CA ALA A 506 -12.04 -13.44 1.61
C ALA A 506 -12.09 -12.43 2.76
N ASN A 507 -12.45 -12.92 3.95
CA ASN A 507 -12.34 -12.18 5.19
C ASN A 507 -10.85 -11.91 5.49
N ALA A 508 -10.52 -10.67 5.83
CA ALA A 508 -9.27 -10.25 6.42
C ALA A 508 -9.27 -10.60 7.92
N GLU A 509 -8.10 -10.66 8.54
CA GLU A 509 -8.04 -10.79 10.00
C GLU A 509 -8.21 -9.38 10.61
N PRO A 510 -9.13 -9.21 11.58
CA PRO A 510 -9.36 -7.92 12.21
C PRO A 510 -8.09 -7.42 12.90
N THR A 511 -7.86 -6.11 12.84
CA THR A 511 -6.74 -5.50 13.58
C THR A 511 -7.24 -4.93 14.90
N LEU A 512 -6.62 -5.35 16.00
CA LEU A 512 -6.96 -4.86 17.35
C LEU A 512 -5.85 -3.93 17.86
N THR A 513 -6.24 -2.72 18.22
CA THR A 513 -5.35 -1.73 18.85
C THR A 513 -5.83 -1.48 20.28
N ILE A 514 -4.93 -1.67 21.25
CA ILE A 514 -5.21 -1.45 22.67
C ILE A 514 -4.18 -0.47 23.25
N GLY A 515 -4.67 0.54 23.96
CA GLY A 515 -3.89 1.48 24.74
C GLY A 515 -3.33 0.88 26.04
N THR A 516 -2.74 1.72 26.87
CA THR A 516 -2.22 1.29 28.18
C THR A 516 -3.30 1.39 29.25
N PRO A 517 -3.62 0.31 29.98
CA PRO A 517 -4.56 0.39 31.09
C PRO A 517 -4.11 1.38 32.16
N ASP A 518 -5.09 2.05 32.78
CA ASP A 518 -4.86 2.92 33.92
C ASP A 518 -4.38 2.12 35.14
N VAL A 519 -3.47 2.74 35.90
CA VAL A 519 -2.92 2.16 37.12
C VAL A 519 -3.82 2.50 38.31
N LEU A 520 -4.21 1.47 39.05
CA LEU A 520 -5.09 1.55 40.20
C LEU A 520 -4.30 1.61 41.51
N THR A 521 -4.96 2.00 42.60
CA THR A 521 -4.41 1.96 43.97
C THR A 521 -5.35 1.18 44.88
N GLU A 522 -4.83 0.28 45.73
CA GLU A 522 -5.65 -0.71 46.45
C GLU A 522 -6.76 -0.13 47.36
N ASP A 523 -6.61 1.13 47.81
CA ASP A 523 -7.57 1.85 48.65
C ASP A 523 -8.35 2.93 47.91
N ASP A 524 -8.54 2.79 46.59
CA ASP A 524 -9.41 3.71 45.87
C ASP A 524 -10.84 3.63 46.45
N PRO A 525 -11.38 4.74 46.99
CA PRO A 525 -12.70 4.75 47.62
C PRO A 525 -13.83 4.36 46.66
N VAL A 526 -13.61 4.47 45.34
CA VAL A 526 -14.59 4.10 44.32
C VAL A 526 -14.87 2.59 44.31
N PHE A 527 -13.87 1.75 44.64
CA PHE A 527 -14.01 0.29 44.68
C PHE A 527 -15.08 -0.19 45.67
N ALA A 528 -15.39 0.58 46.71
CA ALA A 528 -16.45 0.25 47.64
C ALA A 528 -17.85 0.26 46.98
N SER A 529 -18.04 1.05 45.92
CA SER A 529 -19.36 1.36 45.36
C SER A 529 -19.57 0.97 43.90
N SER A 530 -18.52 0.87 43.07
CA SER A 530 -18.63 0.54 41.64
C SER A 530 -17.36 -0.10 41.08
N VAL A 531 -17.46 -0.61 39.84
CA VAL A 531 -16.28 -0.90 38.99
C VAL A 531 -15.65 0.41 38.53
N VAL A 532 -14.35 0.38 38.27
CA VAL A 532 -13.57 1.49 37.73
C VAL A 532 -13.12 1.13 36.32
N GLU A 533 -13.33 2.05 35.38
CA GLU A 533 -12.82 1.91 34.03
C GLU A 533 -11.30 1.97 34.06
N VAL A 534 -10.64 0.96 33.49
CA VAL A 534 -9.18 0.88 33.36
C VAL A 534 -8.73 1.02 31.92
N LEU A 535 -9.63 0.83 30.96
CA LEU A 535 -9.42 1.13 29.55
C LEU A 535 -10.69 1.77 29.01
N ALA A 536 -10.58 2.98 28.49
CA ALA A 536 -11.69 3.69 27.88
C ALA A 536 -11.97 3.16 26.46
N ASP A 537 -13.16 3.47 25.94
CA ASP A 537 -13.55 3.23 24.54
C ASP A 537 -12.52 3.80 23.55
N ALA A 538 -12.01 5.01 23.81
CA ALA A 538 -11.00 5.63 22.94
C ALA A 538 -9.66 4.89 22.88
N ASP A 539 -9.40 3.99 23.83
CA ASP A 539 -8.15 3.24 23.95
C ASP A 539 -8.29 1.79 23.46
N VAL A 540 -9.47 1.38 22.99
CA VAL A 540 -9.68 0.05 22.39
C VAL A 540 -10.39 0.24 21.07
N SER A 541 -9.72 -0.11 19.97
CA SER A 541 -10.32 0.04 18.64
C SER A 541 -10.01 -1.12 17.71
N SER A 542 -10.97 -1.46 16.86
CA SER A 542 -10.83 -2.35 15.71
C SER A 542 -11.28 -1.64 14.43
N LEU A 543 -10.80 -2.08 13.27
CA LEU A 543 -11.30 -1.57 11.98
C LEU A 543 -12.73 -2.04 11.69
N ASP A 544 -13.17 -3.13 12.34
CA ASP A 544 -14.41 -3.84 12.03
C ASP A 544 -15.48 -3.71 13.15
N GLU A 545 -15.37 -2.69 14.02
CA GLU A 545 -16.24 -2.50 15.20
C GLU A 545 -17.73 -2.45 14.90
N GLY A 546 -18.11 -2.13 13.66
CA GLY A 546 -19.51 -2.10 13.24
C GLY A 546 -20.17 -3.48 13.13
N GLN A 547 -19.38 -4.55 13.00
CA GLN A 547 -19.87 -5.92 12.76
C GLN A 547 -19.30 -6.94 13.77
N GLY A 548 -18.25 -6.60 14.52
CA GLY A 548 -17.65 -7.49 15.53
C GLY A 548 -18.10 -7.28 16.98
N VAL A 549 -17.63 -8.17 17.86
CA VAL A 549 -17.90 -8.14 19.32
C VAL A 549 -16.61 -8.31 20.12
N TYR A 550 -16.45 -7.45 21.12
CA TYR A 550 -15.39 -7.56 22.13
C TYR A 550 -15.75 -8.54 23.25
N SER A 551 -14.78 -9.31 23.71
CA SER A 551 -14.90 -10.25 24.84
C SER A 551 -13.60 -10.38 25.62
N LEU A 552 -13.66 -10.90 26.85
CA LEU A 552 -12.48 -11.18 27.68
C LEU A 552 -12.15 -12.67 27.67
N VAL A 553 -10.85 -12.97 27.51
CA VAL A 553 -10.29 -14.32 27.52
C VAL A 553 -9.26 -14.45 28.64
N TYR A 554 -9.32 -15.56 29.38
CA TYR A 554 -8.51 -15.79 30.58
C TYR A 554 -7.61 -17.03 30.48
N THR A 555 -7.40 -17.55 29.28
CA THR A 555 -6.57 -18.73 29.01
C THR A 555 -5.23 -18.34 28.39
N GLY A 556 -4.17 -19.06 28.78
CA GLY A 556 -2.82 -18.83 28.25
C GLY A 556 -2.25 -17.45 28.58
N LEU A 557 -2.54 -16.95 29.79
CA LEU A 557 -2.05 -15.67 30.31
C LEU A 557 -0.62 -15.78 30.85
N SER A 558 0.13 -14.68 30.83
CA SER A 558 1.49 -14.61 31.38
C SER A 558 1.58 -14.61 32.91
N GLY A 559 0.49 -14.24 33.61
CA GLY A 559 0.41 -14.18 35.06
C GLY A 559 -0.97 -14.52 35.63
N THR A 560 -1.26 -14.03 36.85
CA THR A 560 -2.55 -14.26 37.52
C THR A 560 -3.68 -13.64 36.72
N ALA A 561 -4.72 -14.42 36.42
CA ALA A 561 -5.87 -13.94 35.67
C ALA A 561 -6.64 -12.89 36.48
N CYS A 562 -7.07 -11.80 35.84
CA CYS A 562 -7.85 -10.78 36.53
C CYS A 562 -9.20 -11.31 37.03
N ASN A 563 -9.75 -12.40 36.49
CA ASN A 563 -10.98 -13.01 36.99
C ASN A 563 -10.76 -14.02 38.13
N ASP A 564 -9.52 -14.20 38.60
CA ASP A 564 -9.22 -15.10 39.69
C ASP A 564 -9.82 -14.58 41.02
N THR A 565 -10.31 -15.48 41.86
CA THR A 565 -10.87 -15.17 43.19
C THR A 565 -9.88 -14.58 44.20
N SER A 566 -8.58 -14.64 43.88
CA SER A 566 -7.51 -13.95 44.60
C SER A 566 -7.43 -12.45 44.25
N VAL A 567 -7.89 -12.06 43.06
CA VAL A 567 -7.90 -10.68 42.55
C VAL A 567 -9.27 -10.02 42.76
N LEU A 568 -10.37 -10.73 42.45
CA LEU A 568 -11.74 -10.20 42.53
C LEU A 568 -12.60 -10.98 43.53
N ALA A 569 -13.61 -10.33 44.08
CA ALA A 569 -14.59 -10.97 44.98
C ALA A 569 -15.60 -11.84 44.18
N THR A 570 -16.01 -11.39 43.00
CA THR A 570 -16.94 -12.08 42.10
C THR A 570 -16.48 -12.01 40.63
N PRO A 571 -16.03 -13.11 40.02
CA PRO A 571 -15.35 -13.10 38.71
C PRO A 571 -16.11 -12.51 37.52
N ALA A 572 -17.45 -12.46 37.55
CA ALA A 572 -18.27 -12.06 36.39
C ALA A 572 -18.88 -10.66 36.48
N SER A 573 -18.95 -10.06 37.68
CA SER A 573 -19.51 -8.71 37.89
C SER A 573 -18.45 -7.67 38.23
N ASP A 574 -17.27 -8.12 38.66
CA ASP A 574 -16.17 -7.23 39.08
C ASP A 574 -15.12 -7.03 37.97
N ILE A 575 -15.24 -7.69 36.83
CA ILE A 575 -14.50 -7.33 35.61
C ILE A 575 -15.44 -7.44 34.42
N LEU A 576 -15.54 -6.35 33.66
CA LEU A 576 -16.50 -6.18 32.58
C LEU A 576 -15.78 -5.64 31.35
N ILE A 577 -16.22 -6.10 30.19
CA ILE A 577 -15.88 -5.51 28.90
C ILE A 577 -17.17 -5.11 28.20
N SER A 578 -17.19 -3.94 27.59
CA SER A 578 -18.28 -3.54 26.69
C SER A 578 -18.16 -4.30 25.37
N PRO A 579 -19.17 -5.09 24.96
CA PRO A 579 -19.09 -5.89 23.74
C PRO A 579 -19.05 -5.04 22.46
N THR A 580 -19.43 -3.77 22.53
CA THR A 580 -19.46 -2.86 21.36
C THR A 580 -18.31 -1.85 21.33
N THR A 581 -17.74 -1.52 22.49
CA THR A 581 -16.72 -0.45 22.61
C THR A 581 -15.38 -0.92 23.15
N GLY A 582 -15.26 -2.20 23.54
CA GLY A 582 -14.00 -2.75 24.07
C GLY A 582 -13.55 -2.21 25.43
N ALA A 583 -14.18 -1.15 25.95
CA ALA A 583 -13.87 -0.56 27.25
C ALA A 583 -13.90 -1.59 28.38
N VAL A 584 -12.86 -1.60 29.22
CA VAL A 584 -12.68 -2.55 30.31
C VAL A 584 -12.82 -1.85 31.65
N SER A 585 -13.64 -2.41 32.53
CA SER A 585 -13.78 -1.95 33.91
C SER A 585 -13.54 -3.07 34.90
N ILE A 586 -12.92 -2.76 36.04
CA ILE A 586 -12.56 -3.74 37.07
C ILE A 586 -12.84 -3.20 38.48
N LYS A 587 -13.11 -4.11 39.42
CA LYS A 587 -13.24 -3.87 40.86
C LYS A 587 -12.38 -4.86 41.64
N PRO A 588 -11.11 -4.51 41.95
CA PRO A 588 -10.25 -5.34 42.77
C PRO A 588 -10.88 -5.68 44.12
N ARG A 589 -10.48 -6.82 44.69
CA ARG A 589 -10.81 -7.17 46.07
C ARG A 589 -10.15 -6.18 47.02
N ALA A 590 -10.79 -5.92 48.16
CA ALA A 590 -10.19 -5.07 49.20
C ALA A 590 -8.80 -5.58 49.59
N HIS A 591 -7.83 -4.66 49.69
CA HIS A 591 -6.41 -4.91 49.99
C HIS A 591 -5.69 -5.82 48.98
N TYR A 592 -6.18 -5.91 47.74
CA TYR A 592 -5.45 -6.53 46.65
C TYR A 592 -4.44 -5.55 46.07
N PHE A 593 -3.19 -5.98 45.97
CA PHE A 593 -2.10 -5.26 45.32
C PHE A 593 -1.34 -6.22 44.40
N GLY A 594 -0.80 -5.69 43.30
CA GLY A 594 -0.06 -6.43 42.28
C GLY A 594 -0.66 -6.33 40.88
N SER A 595 -0.10 -7.09 39.94
CA SER A 595 -0.57 -7.15 38.56
C SER A 595 -1.50 -8.35 38.34
N CYS A 596 -2.54 -8.13 37.55
CA CYS A 596 -3.34 -9.19 36.95
C CYS A 596 -3.41 -9.04 35.43
N PHE A 597 -3.73 -10.13 34.74
CA PHE A 597 -3.72 -10.20 33.28
C PHE A 597 -5.08 -10.64 32.73
N ALA A 598 -5.45 -10.09 31.58
CA ALA A 598 -6.57 -10.54 30.78
C ALA A 598 -6.24 -10.36 29.29
N LYS A 599 -6.89 -11.11 28.40
CA LYS A 599 -6.82 -10.84 26.96
C LYS A 599 -8.12 -10.22 26.51
N ILE A 600 -8.02 -9.13 25.76
CA ILE A 600 -9.15 -8.62 24.98
C ILE A 600 -9.18 -9.40 23.66
N ARG A 601 -10.33 -9.99 23.36
CA ARG A 601 -10.61 -10.72 22.12
C ARG A 601 -11.62 -9.93 21.32
N PHE A 602 -11.30 -9.61 20.07
CA PHE A 602 -12.24 -9.08 19.09
C PHE A 602 -12.58 -10.17 18.07
N ASP A 603 -13.86 -10.36 17.84
CA ASP A 603 -14.44 -11.38 16.96
C ASP A 603 -15.28 -10.67 15.89
N ASP A 604 -14.87 -10.71 14.63
CA ASP A 604 -15.51 -9.98 13.52
C ASP A 604 -16.91 -10.51 13.14
N GLN A 605 -17.29 -11.68 13.66
CA GLN A 605 -18.59 -12.34 13.43
C GLN A 605 -18.95 -12.62 11.95
N ASN A 606 -17.99 -12.57 11.01
CA ASN A 606 -18.25 -12.67 9.56
C ASN A 606 -18.52 -14.10 9.04
N GLY A 607 -19.15 -14.96 9.84
CA GLY A 607 -19.69 -16.25 9.38
C GLY A 607 -18.62 -17.21 8.81
N ALA A 608 -18.70 -17.56 7.52
CA ALA A 608 -17.90 -18.63 6.90
C ALA A 608 -16.38 -18.37 6.87
N GLY A 609 -15.93 -17.19 7.32
CA GLY A 609 -14.52 -16.80 7.46
C GLY A 609 -14.16 -16.18 8.81
N ASN A 610 -15.02 -16.32 9.84
CA ASN A 610 -14.88 -15.68 11.15
C ASN A 610 -13.44 -15.64 11.67
N SER A 611 -12.89 -14.45 11.82
CA SER A 611 -11.52 -14.25 12.28
C SER A 611 -11.50 -13.58 13.64
N VAL A 612 -10.50 -13.94 14.44
CA VAL A 612 -10.42 -13.56 15.85
C VAL A 612 -9.01 -13.06 16.14
N VAL A 613 -8.92 -11.92 16.79
CA VAL A 613 -7.66 -11.34 17.25
C VAL A 613 -7.70 -11.18 18.76
N GLU A 614 -6.62 -11.59 19.42
CA GLU A 614 -6.48 -11.51 20.88
C GLU A 614 -5.22 -10.74 21.25
N GLN A 615 -5.32 -9.83 22.20
CA GLN A 615 -4.17 -9.12 22.75
C GLN A 615 -4.26 -9.04 24.28
N GLU A 616 -3.13 -9.33 24.93
CA GLU A 616 -3.02 -9.37 26.39
C GLU A 616 -2.83 -7.96 26.96
N ILE A 617 -3.52 -7.68 28.07
CA ILE A 617 -3.42 -6.47 28.88
C ILE A 617 -2.95 -6.80 30.29
N GLU A 618 -2.16 -5.91 30.88
CA GLU A 618 -1.73 -5.96 32.28
C GLU A 618 -2.43 -4.84 33.05
N ILE A 619 -3.13 -5.19 34.12
CA ILE A 619 -3.77 -4.24 35.05
C ILE A 619 -2.96 -4.25 36.34
N ILE A 620 -2.51 -3.07 36.77
CA ILE A 620 -1.63 -2.90 37.94
C ILE A 620 -2.41 -2.22 39.06
N VAL A 621 -2.41 -2.83 40.24
CA VAL A 621 -2.92 -2.23 41.49
C VAL A 621 -1.76 -1.97 42.44
N ASN A 622 -1.43 -0.69 42.65
CA ASN A 622 -0.35 -0.28 43.53
C ASN A 622 -0.77 -0.36 45.01
N PRO A 623 0.15 -0.80 45.90
CA PRO A 623 -0.12 -0.79 47.32
C PRO A 623 -0.13 0.63 47.91
N VAL A 624 -0.92 0.85 48.96
CA VAL A 624 -1.06 2.10 49.72
C VAL A 624 -0.83 1.80 51.21
N ASN A 625 -0.35 2.79 51.97
CA ASN A 625 -0.09 2.64 53.40
C ASN A 625 -1.36 2.86 54.25
N ASP A 626 -1.74 1.85 55.03
CA ASP A 626 -2.79 1.85 56.04
C ASP A 626 -2.29 2.32 57.42
N ALA A 627 -3.21 2.75 58.28
CA ALA A 627 -2.87 3.16 59.64
C ALA A 627 -2.72 1.94 60.58
N PRO A 628 -1.77 1.98 61.54
CA PRO A 628 -1.55 0.86 62.44
C PRO A 628 -2.64 0.82 63.52
N THR A 629 -2.95 -0.36 64.04
CA THR A 629 -4.03 -0.54 65.04
C THR A 629 -3.53 -1.18 66.33
N ILE A 630 -4.00 -0.67 67.47
CA ILE A 630 -3.82 -1.33 68.77
C ILE A 630 -4.93 -2.35 68.93
N THR A 631 -4.59 -3.64 68.96
CA THR A 631 -5.56 -4.74 69.01
C THR A 631 -5.95 -5.11 70.45
N SER A 632 -5.07 -4.95 71.44
CA SER A 632 -5.44 -5.14 72.84
C SER A 632 -4.52 -4.38 73.81
N VAL A 633 -5.11 -3.75 74.83
CA VAL A 633 -4.40 -3.15 75.97
C VAL A 633 -5.27 -3.19 77.23
N PRO A 634 -4.71 -3.39 78.44
CA PRO A 634 -5.45 -3.24 79.68
C PRO A 634 -5.98 -1.81 79.87
N THR A 635 -7.25 -1.68 80.25
CA THR A 635 -7.88 -0.36 80.51
C THR A 635 -7.65 0.14 81.94
N THR A 636 -7.31 -0.76 82.86
CA THR A 636 -6.94 -0.46 84.25
C THR A 636 -5.70 -1.26 84.67
N TRP A 637 -4.89 -0.71 85.57
CA TRP A 637 -3.72 -1.39 86.12
C TRP A 637 -3.49 -0.98 87.58
N GLU A 638 -3.41 -1.93 88.50
CA GLU A 638 -3.13 -1.62 89.91
C GLU A 638 -1.67 -1.92 90.25
N ILE A 639 -0.99 -0.97 90.90
CA ILE A 639 0.36 -1.14 91.43
C ILE A 639 0.31 -1.00 92.95
N LEU A 640 0.61 -2.09 93.65
CA LEU A 640 0.75 -2.11 95.10
C LEU A 640 2.16 -1.67 95.50
N LEU A 641 2.24 -0.52 96.16
CA LEU A 641 3.49 0.07 96.63
C LEU A 641 3.90 -0.56 97.95
N ASP A 642 5.16 -0.95 98.08
CA ASP A 642 5.78 -1.30 99.36
C ASP A 642 6.66 -0.13 99.87
N PRO A 643 7.04 -0.13 101.16
CA PRO A 643 7.86 0.94 101.72
C PRO A 643 9.33 0.92 101.28
N SER A 644 9.77 -0.08 100.49
CA SER A 644 11.19 -0.46 100.33
C SER A 644 11.84 -0.06 99.00
N GLY A 645 11.14 0.60 98.08
CA GLY A 645 11.74 1.20 96.87
C GLY A 645 10.77 1.38 95.71
N ASN A 646 11.28 1.82 94.55
CA ASN A 646 10.46 1.95 93.35
C ASN A 646 10.00 0.58 92.84
N LYS A 647 8.75 0.50 92.37
CA LYS A 647 8.16 -0.72 91.80
C LYS A 647 8.15 -0.64 90.28
N VAL A 648 8.60 -1.69 89.60
CA VAL A 648 8.56 -1.80 88.13
C VAL A 648 7.52 -2.85 87.72
N GLU A 649 6.65 -2.50 86.77
CA GLU A 649 5.60 -3.36 86.22
C GLU A 649 5.63 -3.32 84.69
N ASN A 650 5.37 -4.47 84.05
CA ASN A 650 5.29 -4.57 82.59
C ASN A 650 3.84 -4.77 82.16
N VAL A 651 3.33 -3.83 81.36
CA VAL A 651 1.96 -3.87 80.84
C VAL A 651 1.97 -4.38 79.40
N PRO A 652 1.34 -5.53 79.10
CA PRO A 652 1.29 -6.05 77.74
C PRO A 652 0.33 -5.27 76.85
N LEU A 653 0.71 -5.09 75.59
CA LEU A 653 -0.04 -4.47 74.50
C LEU A 653 0.12 -5.34 73.24
N THR A 654 -0.92 -5.49 72.43
CA THR A 654 -0.79 -6.07 71.08
C THR A 654 -1.18 -5.06 70.01
N LEU A 655 -0.46 -5.06 68.89
CA LEU A 655 -0.66 -4.15 67.77
C LEU A 655 -0.63 -4.90 66.42
N SER A 656 -1.20 -4.28 65.39
CA SER A 656 -1.06 -4.64 63.98
C SER A 656 -0.57 -3.43 63.20
N VAL A 657 0.40 -3.62 62.31
CA VAL A 657 0.92 -2.54 61.44
C VAL A 657 0.01 -2.28 60.24
N GLY A 658 -0.86 -3.23 59.89
CA GLY A 658 -1.79 -3.13 58.76
C GLY A 658 -1.93 -4.48 58.03
N PRO A 659 -2.49 -4.50 56.81
CA PRO A 659 -2.59 -5.70 55.98
C PRO A 659 -1.23 -6.27 55.54
N ALA A 660 -1.24 -7.39 54.83
CA ALA A 660 -0.04 -8.21 54.60
C ALA A 660 1.09 -7.49 53.83
N ASN A 661 0.75 -6.56 52.93
CA ASN A 661 1.66 -5.64 52.23
C ASN A 661 2.53 -4.81 53.20
N GLU A 662 2.10 -4.66 54.45
CA GLU A 662 2.74 -3.80 55.46
C GLU A 662 3.46 -4.57 56.54
N SER A 663 3.48 -5.91 56.45
CA SER A 663 4.11 -6.80 57.44
C SER A 663 5.60 -6.51 57.69
N ALA A 664 6.28 -5.81 56.76
CA ALA A 664 7.66 -5.38 56.87
C ALA A 664 7.85 -4.02 57.59
N GLN A 665 6.78 -3.29 57.90
CA GLN A 665 6.84 -1.98 58.54
C GLN A 665 7.18 -2.09 60.03
N THR A 666 7.76 -1.01 60.58
CA THR A 666 8.19 -0.94 61.98
C THR A 666 7.28 -0.03 62.78
N ALA A 667 6.69 -0.57 63.84
CA ALA A 667 5.87 0.11 64.84
C ALA A 667 6.71 0.67 66.01
N GLU A 668 6.51 1.95 66.32
CA GLU A 668 7.05 2.69 67.46
C GLU A 668 5.93 3.09 68.43
N LEU A 669 6.15 3.01 69.74
CA LEU A 669 5.16 3.39 70.75
C LEU A 669 5.35 4.83 71.23
N ILE A 670 4.26 5.58 71.31
CA ILE A 670 4.23 6.95 71.81
C ILE A 670 3.34 6.99 73.06
N CYS A 671 3.92 7.34 74.21
CA CYS A 671 3.19 7.32 75.49
C CYS A 671 3.23 8.65 76.23
N THR A 672 2.15 8.95 76.95
CA THR A 672 2.09 10.06 77.91
C THR A 672 1.62 9.58 79.28
N ASN A 673 1.93 10.34 80.33
CA ASN A 673 1.56 10.03 81.70
C ASN A 673 1.09 11.27 82.45
N SER A 674 -0.11 11.21 83.04
CA SER A 674 -0.70 12.32 83.78
C SER A 674 -0.09 12.56 85.18
N ASN A 675 0.72 11.63 85.70
CA ASN A 675 1.35 11.76 87.03
C ASN A 675 2.86 11.38 86.97
N PRO A 676 3.70 12.20 86.31
CA PRO A 676 5.11 11.90 86.09
C PRO A 676 5.95 11.92 87.38
N THR A 677 5.43 12.51 88.46
CA THR A 677 6.11 12.56 89.76
C THR A 677 6.03 11.25 90.55
N ARG A 678 5.02 10.42 90.27
CA ARG A 678 4.77 9.16 90.99
C ARG A 678 4.87 7.93 90.12
N LEU A 679 4.80 8.09 88.80
CA LEU A 679 4.89 7.04 87.81
C LEU A 679 5.80 7.54 86.68
N SER A 680 6.71 6.73 86.16
CA SER A 680 7.39 6.97 84.88
C SER A 680 7.03 5.87 83.90
N VAL A 681 6.82 6.24 82.64
CA VAL A 681 6.41 5.33 81.56
C VAL A 681 7.50 5.28 80.52
N ASN A 682 7.97 4.08 80.19
CA ASN A 682 8.91 3.84 79.11
C ASN A 682 8.24 3.04 77.98
N CYS A 683 8.19 3.66 76.82
CA CYS A 683 7.62 3.11 75.58
C CYS A 683 8.66 3.05 74.45
N SER A 684 9.95 2.90 74.76
CA SER A 684 11.02 2.80 73.75
C SER A 684 11.04 1.47 72.99
N ALA A 685 10.08 0.58 73.22
CA ALA A 685 10.01 -0.70 72.52
C ALA A 685 9.47 -0.48 71.10
N THR A 686 10.21 -0.99 70.12
CA THR A 686 9.82 -1.01 68.70
C THR A 686 9.58 -2.44 68.25
N ARG A 687 8.74 -2.65 67.23
CA ARG A 687 8.47 -3.96 66.65
C ARG A 687 8.28 -3.89 65.14
N THR A 688 8.86 -4.83 64.40
CA THR A 688 8.53 -5.04 62.99
C THR A 688 7.37 -6.02 62.87
N GLY A 689 6.32 -5.63 62.14
CA GLY A 689 5.11 -6.42 61.94
C GLY A 689 4.22 -6.58 63.18
N ASP A 690 3.08 -7.24 63.00
CA ASP A 690 2.06 -7.48 64.02
C ASP A 690 2.59 -8.25 65.24
N GLY A 691 2.07 -7.95 66.44
CA GLY A 691 2.29 -8.77 67.63
C GLY A 691 2.33 -8.00 68.96
N SER A 692 2.86 -8.67 70.00
CA SER A 692 2.89 -8.16 71.38
C SER A 692 4.13 -7.32 71.69
N VAL A 693 3.93 -6.26 72.48
CA VAL A 693 4.97 -5.38 73.01
C VAL A 693 4.60 -4.97 74.44
N ASN A 694 5.59 -4.64 75.28
CA ASN A 694 5.34 -4.26 76.67
C ASN A 694 5.64 -2.79 76.92
N ILE A 695 4.77 -2.14 77.69
CA ILE A 695 4.99 -0.80 78.26
C ILE A 695 5.56 -0.99 79.67
N VAL A 696 6.68 -0.34 79.96
CA VAL A 696 7.32 -0.46 81.28
C VAL A 696 6.89 0.71 82.16
N LEU A 697 6.22 0.41 83.27
CA LEU A 697 5.78 1.35 84.29
C LEU A 697 6.72 1.29 85.49
N THR A 698 7.17 2.43 86.01
CA THR A 698 7.97 2.50 87.25
C THR A 698 7.33 3.46 88.24
N ALA A 699 6.82 2.95 89.36
CA ALA A 699 6.12 3.73 90.39
C ALA A 699 7.01 4.03 91.60
N THR A 700 6.85 5.22 92.18
CA THR A 700 7.61 5.68 93.35
C THR A 700 6.76 5.59 94.64
N PRO A 701 7.31 5.14 95.79
CA PRO A 701 6.59 5.03 97.07
C PRO A 701 5.92 6.33 97.54
N GLY A 702 4.78 6.20 98.24
CA GLY A 702 4.05 7.33 98.84
C GLY A 702 2.54 7.07 98.94
N LEU A 703 1.76 8.08 99.37
CA LEU A 703 0.31 8.00 99.52
C LEU A 703 -0.42 7.54 98.25
N ASP A 704 -1.60 6.95 98.42
CA ASP A 704 -2.50 6.56 97.33
C ASP A 704 -2.63 7.66 96.29
N SER A 705 -2.46 7.31 95.02
CA SER A 705 -2.63 8.24 93.90
C SER A 705 -3.03 7.49 92.63
N SER A 706 -3.43 8.22 91.60
CA SER A 706 -3.74 7.65 90.29
C SER A 706 -2.93 8.34 89.20
N ALA A 707 -2.79 7.65 88.06
CA ALA A 707 -2.16 8.14 86.85
C ALA A 707 -2.94 7.62 85.64
N VAL A 708 -3.01 8.41 84.58
CA VAL A 708 -3.56 8.00 83.29
C VAL A 708 -2.41 7.92 82.31
N VAL A 709 -2.21 6.74 81.72
CA VAL A 709 -1.21 6.49 80.68
C VAL A 709 -1.91 6.38 79.35
N THR A 710 -1.55 7.22 78.38
CA THR A 710 -2.08 7.11 77.01
C THR A 710 -1.02 6.52 76.09
N VAL A 711 -1.41 5.71 75.12
CA VAL A 711 -0.52 5.00 74.19
C VAL A 711 -1.04 5.15 72.77
N LYS A 712 -0.14 5.46 71.83
CA LYS A 712 -0.34 5.35 70.39
C LYS A 712 0.77 4.48 69.78
N VAL A 713 0.49 3.91 68.61
CA VAL A 713 1.48 3.24 67.76
C VAL A 713 1.71 4.09 66.52
N LYS A 714 2.96 4.25 66.11
CA LYS A 714 3.34 4.87 64.85
C LYS A 714 4.07 3.87 63.93
N ASP A 715 3.65 3.68 62.70
CA ASP A 715 4.37 2.84 61.73
C ASP A 715 5.43 3.62 60.91
N SER A 716 6.05 2.95 59.93
CA SER A 716 7.11 3.49 59.09
C SER A 716 6.72 3.67 57.62
N GLY A 717 5.45 3.47 57.25
CA GLY A 717 4.96 3.41 55.87
C GLY A 717 4.72 4.77 55.19
N GLY A 718 4.55 5.84 55.99
CA GLY A 718 4.31 7.20 55.50
C GLY A 718 2.84 7.46 55.15
N GLY A 719 2.31 8.64 55.54
CA GLY A 719 0.87 8.92 55.42
C GLY A 719 0.17 8.94 56.79
N THR A 720 -0.91 8.17 56.95
CA THR A 720 -1.65 8.04 58.21
C THR A 720 -0.96 7.07 59.18
N ASP A 721 0.24 7.42 59.62
CA ASP A 721 1.12 6.48 60.32
C ASP A 721 0.75 6.24 61.79
N GLU A 722 -0.32 6.83 62.34
CA GLU A 722 -0.62 6.77 63.78
C GLU A 722 -1.94 6.07 64.10
N SER A 723 -1.89 5.17 65.08
CA SER A 723 -3.09 4.52 65.63
C SER A 723 -3.98 5.48 66.41
N ALA A 724 -5.22 5.04 66.64
CA ALA A 724 -6.06 5.64 67.68
C ALA A 724 -5.40 5.58 69.07
N VAL A 725 -5.73 6.54 69.95
CA VAL A 725 -5.21 6.60 71.31
C VAL A 725 -5.86 5.55 72.19
N ALA A 726 -5.05 4.70 72.83
CA ALA A 726 -5.49 3.80 73.89
C ALA A 726 -5.14 4.38 75.28
N THR A 727 -5.97 4.09 76.29
CA THR A 727 -5.83 4.67 77.64
C THR A 727 -5.81 3.61 78.72
N ILE A 728 -4.89 3.75 79.68
CA ILE A 728 -4.70 2.87 80.83
C ILE A 728 -4.83 3.70 82.11
N ASN A 729 -5.81 3.37 82.95
CA ASN A 729 -5.99 3.98 84.26
C ASN A 729 -5.16 3.22 85.31
N VAL A 730 -4.07 3.82 85.76
CA VAL A 730 -3.15 3.23 86.73
C VAL A 730 -3.49 3.71 88.14
N SER A 731 -3.80 2.79 89.06
CA SER A 731 -4.00 3.08 90.48
C SER A 731 -2.76 2.68 91.29
N LEU A 732 -2.24 3.61 92.08
CA LEU A 732 -1.10 3.42 92.97
C LEU A 732 -1.62 3.37 94.41
N THR A 733 -1.56 2.21 95.06
CA THR A 733 -2.08 2.01 96.42
C THR A 733 -0.93 1.79 97.42
N ASP A 734 -0.89 2.58 98.49
CA ASP A 734 0.03 2.49 99.62
C ASP A 734 -0.44 1.40 100.59
N ALA A 735 0.06 0.18 100.37
CA ALA A 735 -0.32 -1.00 101.12
C ALA A 735 0.82 -1.48 102.05
N VAL A 736 0.45 -1.98 103.22
CA VAL A 736 1.34 -2.75 104.09
C VAL A 736 0.99 -4.22 103.89
N VAL A 737 1.82 -4.93 103.14
CA VAL A 737 1.62 -6.35 102.92
C VAL A 737 2.30 -7.10 104.06
N LEU A 738 1.50 -7.78 104.89
CA LEU A 738 2.01 -8.65 105.94
C LEU A 738 2.50 -9.97 105.35
N ALA A 739 3.45 -10.62 106.00
CA ALA A 739 3.93 -11.92 105.58
C ALA A 739 2.75 -12.91 105.49
N PRO A 740 2.67 -13.72 104.43
CA PRO A 740 1.58 -14.70 104.31
C PRO A 740 1.61 -15.71 105.45
N ILE A 741 0.44 -16.06 105.97
CA ILE A 741 0.27 -17.11 106.97
C ILE A 741 0.48 -18.45 106.26
N ALA A 742 1.66 -19.03 106.47
CA ALA A 742 2.16 -20.19 105.73
C ALA A 742 2.20 -21.51 106.55
N ALA A 743 1.74 -21.49 107.81
CA ALA A 743 1.63 -22.67 108.68
C ALA A 743 0.37 -22.54 109.57
N ASP A 744 -0.11 -23.65 110.13
CA ASP A 744 -1.31 -23.63 110.99
C ASP A 744 -1.06 -22.78 112.25
N VAL A 745 -1.96 -21.82 112.52
CA VAL A 745 -1.83 -20.89 113.65
C VAL A 745 -3.09 -20.91 114.52
N THR A 746 -2.89 -20.83 115.84
CA THR A 746 -3.99 -20.64 116.79
C THR A 746 -4.16 -19.17 117.15
N ASN A 747 -5.40 -18.68 117.16
CA ASN A 747 -5.79 -17.33 117.63
C ASN A 747 -4.96 -16.17 117.00
N TYR A 748 -4.92 -16.07 115.67
CA TYR A 748 -4.09 -15.10 114.96
C TYR A 748 -4.56 -13.64 115.15
N ASN A 749 -3.63 -12.72 115.46
CA ASN A 749 -3.94 -11.31 115.66
C ASN A 749 -3.20 -10.42 114.65
N ILE A 750 -3.96 -9.74 113.80
CA ILE A 750 -3.43 -8.92 112.70
C ILE A 750 -2.61 -7.73 113.23
N TRP A 751 -3.06 -7.07 114.30
CA TRP A 751 -2.34 -5.95 114.89
C TRP A 751 -1.00 -6.40 115.45
N GLN A 752 -0.97 -7.51 116.19
CA GLN A 752 0.27 -8.05 116.75
C GLN A 752 1.26 -8.43 115.64
N GLN A 753 0.79 -8.98 114.52
CA GLN A 753 1.66 -9.29 113.39
C GLN A 753 2.22 -8.02 112.74
N ALA A 754 1.40 -7.00 112.51
CA ALA A 754 1.84 -5.72 111.95
C ALA A 754 2.90 -5.03 112.81
N VAL A 755 2.77 -5.13 114.14
CA VAL A 755 3.78 -4.64 115.08
C VAL A 755 5.07 -5.45 114.97
N SER A 756 4.98 -6.78 114.86
CA SER A 756 6.12 -7.69 114.78
C SER A 756 6.94 -7.53 113.51
N GLU A 757 6.30 -7.37 112.35
CA GLU A 757 6.98 -7.29 111.06
C GLU A 757 7.50 -5.90 110.73
N TYR A 758 6.83 -4.87 111.25
CA TYR A 758 7.14 -3.47 110.94
C TYR A 758 7.40 -2.67 112.22
N SER A 759 6.36 -2.06 112.79
CA SER A 759 6.44 -1.28 114.03
C SER A 759 5.04 -0.94 114.57
N THR A 760 4.97 -0.51 115.84
CA THR A 760 3.75 0.06 116.42
C THR A 760 3.25 1.29 115.67
N ALA A 761 4.15 2.11 115.10
CA ALA A 761 3.77 3.28 114.31
C ALA A 761 3.07 2.89 113.00
N ILE A 762 3.55 1.83 112.33
CA ILE A 762 2.90 1.31 111.12
C ILE A 762 1.59 0.62 111.49
N ALA A 763 1.55 -0.24 112.51
CA ALA A 763 0.33 -0.91 112.95
C ALA A 763 -0.81 0.05 113.37
N ASN A 764 -0.45 1.25 113.86
CA ASN A 764 -1.39 2.32 114.22
C ASN A 764 -1.63 3.34 113.09
N SER A 765 -1.19 3.07 111.86
CA SER A 765 -1.39 3.97 110.71
C SER A 765 -2.72 3.71 110.00
N SER A 766 -3.17 4.68 109.20
CA SER A 766 -4.37 4.58 108.36
C SER A 766 -4.17 3.79 107.06
N ARG A 767 -3.13 2.95 106.98
CA ARG A 767 -2.77 2.21 105.76
C ARG A 767 -3.69 1.01 105.52
N THR A 768 -3.63 0.47 104.31
CA THR A 768 -4.28 -0.81 103.98
C THR A 768 -3.36 -1.96 104.35
N PHE A 769 -3.76 -2.79 105.31
CA PHE A 769 -3.05 -4.01 105.69
C PHE A 769 -3.55 -5.17 104.87
N VAL A 770 -2.68 -5.73 104.04
CA VAL A 770 -2.99 -6.91 103.24
C VAL A 770 -2.48 -8.13 103.99
N VAL A 771 -3.38 -9.02 104.38
CA VAL A 771 -3.06 -10.30 105.04
C VAL A 771 -3.43 -11.42 104.09
N ARG A 772 -2.54 -12.38 103.88
CA ARG A 772 -2.82 -13.57 103.08
C ARG A 772 -2.77 -14.82 103.94
N VAL A 773 -3.80 -15.66 103.85
CA VAL A 773 -3.77 -17.05 104.32
C VAL A 773 -3.48 -17.92 103.12
N ASN A 774 -2.37 -18.65 103.14
CA ASN A 774 -1.98 -19.49 102.01
C ASN A 774 -2.91 -20.70 101.86
N PRO A 775 -2.99 -21.30 100.64
CA PRO A 775 -3.74 -22.52 100.41
C PRO A 775 -3.39 -23.65 101.39
N GLY A 776 -4.41 -24.34 101.92
CA GLY A 776 -4.25 -25.50 102.81
C GLY A 776 -3.93 -25.21 104.27
N ILE A 777 -3.70 -23.95 104.65
CA ILE A 777 -3.34 -23.53 106.02
C ILE A 777 -4.58 -23.31 106.90
N LYS A 778 -4.52 -23.75 108.15
CA LYS A 778 -5.60 -23.57 109.15
C LYS A 778 -5.27 -22.49 110.16
N VAL A 779 -6.13 -21.50 110.27
CA VAL A 779 -6.18 -20.55 111.39
C VAL A 779 -7.34 -20.98 112.29
N TYR A 780 -7.06 -21.49 113.49
CA TYR A 780 -8.11 -22.13 114.31
C TYR A 780 -8.10 -21.69 115.78
N SER A 781 -9.22 -21.91 116.47
CA SER A 781 -9.33 -21.79 117.93
C SER A 781 -9.69 -23.13 118.54
N ASN A 782 -9.12 -23.44 119.70
CA ASN A 782 -9.43 -24.62 120.50
C ASN A 782 -10.33 -24.32 121.71
N ASP A 783 -10.61 -23.04 121.98
CA ASP A 783 -11.42 -22.57 123.09
C ASP A 783 -12.64 -21.80 122.55
N PRO A 784 -13.89 -22.22 122.86
CA PRO A 784 -15.08 -21.50 122.45
C PRO A 784 -15.12 -20.02 122.87
N ALA A 785 -14.33 -19.62 123.88
CA ALA A 785 -14.22 -18.23 124.32
C ALA A 785 -13.31 -17.34 123.43
N ASN A 786 -12.45 -17.92 122.59
CA ASN A 786 -11.49 -17.19 121.76
C ASN A 786 -11.81 -17.34 120.27
N ALA A 787 -11.68 -16.25 119.51
CA ALA A 787 -11.80 -16.29 118.05
C ALA A 787 -10.52 -16.79 117.38
N ALA A 788 -10.66 -17.55 116.29
CA ALA A 788 -9.51 -18.11 115.57
C ALA A 788 -8.63 -17.01 114.93
N MET A 789 -9.22 -15.91 114.50
CA MET A 789 -8.51 -14.74 113.96
C MET A 789 -9.18 -13.44 114.38
N VAL A 790 -8.37 -12.42 114.72
CA VAL A 790 -8.85 -11.13 115.22
C VAL A 790 -8.12 -9.94 114.58
N THR A 791 -8.84 -8.84 114.32
CA THR A 791 -8.24 -7.58 113.85
C THR A 791 -7.50 -6.81 114.96
N GLY A 792 -7.74 -7.16 116.22
CA GLY A 792 -7.14 -6.57 117.41
C GLY A 792 -7.58 -7.28 118.70
N SER A 793 -7.16 -6.78 119.87
CA SER A 793 -7.53 -7.33 121.19
C SER A 793 -7.67 -6.23 122.25
N ALA A 794 -8.08 -6.57 123.47
CA ALA A 794 -8.06 -5.65 124.62
C ALA A 794 -6.66 -5.08 124.95
N SER A 795 -5.59 -5.70 124.44
CA SER A 795 -4.20 -5.26 124.65
C SER A 795 -3.64 -4.34 123.54
N GLY A 796 -4.39 -4.13 122.44
CA GLY A 796 -3.96 -3.31 121.29
C GLY A 796 -4.77 -3.60 120.03
N ALA A 797 -5.00 -2.58 119.20
CA ALA A 797 -5.86 -2.62 118.02
C ALA A 797 -5.32 -1.72 116.90
N LEU A 798 -5.54 -2.08 115.62
CA LEU A 798 -5.21 -1.21 114.47
C LEU A 798 -5.91 0.16 114.58
N ALA A 799 -5.47 1.16 113.82
CA ALA A 799 -6.17 2.44 113.77
C ALA A 799 -7.62 2.29 113.26
N THR A 800 -8.51 3.17 113.72
CA THR A 800 -9.93 3.18 113.30
C THR A 800 -10.10 3.42 111.80
N SER A 801 -9.16 4.13 111.19
CA SER A 801 -9.09 4.41 109.75
C SER A 801 -8.29 3.37 108.96
N ALA A 802 -7.69 2.37 109.61
CA ALA A 802 -6.97 1.31 108.91
C ALA A 802 -7.95 0.46 108.11
N ARG A 803 -7.52 0.00 106.94
CA ARG A 803 -8.28 -0.95 106.12
C ARG A 803 -7.60 -2.30 106.21
N VAL A 804 -8.36 -3.37 106.39
CA VAL A 804 -7.81 -4.74 106.37
C VAL A 804 -8.29 -5.41 105.10
N ARG A 805 -7.38 -5.81 104.22
CA ARG A 805 -7.66 -6.65 103.06
C ARG A 805 -7.15 -8.06 103.37
N LEU A 806 -8.06 -8.94 103.79
CA LEU A 806 -7.76 -10.36 104.00
C LEU A 806 -7.94 -11.11 102.68
N ILE A 807 -6.93 -11.84 102.25
CA ILE A 807 -6.96 -12.76 101.12
C ILE A 807 -6.87 -14.17 101.71
N ASN A 808 -8.01 -14.85 101.84
CA ASN A 808 -8.06 -16.18 102.44
C ASN A 808 -8.12 -17.27 101.37
N GLN A 809 -7.05 -18.03 101.24
CA GLN A 809 -7.01 -19.23 100.40
C GLN A 809 -6.96 -20.53 101.25
N GLY A 810 -6.91 -20.39 102.59
CA GLY A 810 -6.85 -21.49 103.57
C GLY A 810 -8.16 -21.72 104.32
N SER A 811 -8.11 -22.15 105.59
CA SER A 811 -9.27 -22.41 106.45
C SER A 811 -9.22 -21.64 107.75
N ILE A 812 -10.25 -20.86 108.10
CA ILE A 812 -10.38 -20.16 109.39
C ILE A 812 -11.49 -20.84 110.20
N ILE A 813 -11.19 -21.41 111.38
CA ILE A 813 -12.08 -22.37 112.06
C ILE A 813 -12.26 -22.05 113.55
N GLY A 814 -13.48 -21.75 113.99
CA GLY A 814 -13.86 -21.58 115.40
C GLY A 814 -13.96 -22.90 116.18
N ALA A 815 -13.77 -22.85 117.50
CA ALA A 815 -13.76 -24.02 118.39
C ALA A 815 -15.15 -24.67 118.60
N GLN A 816 -15.24 -26.00 118.77
CA GLN A 816 -16.52 -26.68 119.03
C GLN A 816 -17.00 -26.55 120.50
N GLY A 817 -18.32 -26.45 120.72
CA GLY A 817 -18.94 -26.37 122.05
C GLY A 817 -19.11 -27.75 122.71
N ALA A 818 -18.81 -27.87 124.00
CA ALA A 818 -18.91 -29.14 124.73
C ALA A 818 -20.35 -29.53 125.09
N GLY A 819 -20.67 -30.83 125.04
CA GLY A 819 -21.94 -31.40 125.54
C GLY A 819 -21.94 -31.48 127.07
N GLY A 820 -23.05 -31.08 127.72
CA GLY A 820 -23.13 -30.99 129.19
C GLY A 820 -22.96 -32.33 129.92
N ASN A 821 -22.26 -32.32 131.06
CA ASN A 821 -22.02 -33.47 131.93
C ASN A 821 -23.16 -33.61 132.97
N ASP A 822 -23.64 -34.82 133.28
CA ASP A 822 -24.72 -35.04 134.26
C ASP A 822 -24.15 -35.47 135.62
N SER A 823 -24.45 -34.71 136.68
CA SER A 823 -24.28 -35.10 138.06
C SER A 823 -25.59 -34.84 138.82
N GLY A 824 -26.51 -35.81 138.77
CA GLY A 824 -27.60 -35.99 139.74
C GLY A 824 -28.87 -35.18 139.52
N VAL A 825 -29.96 -35.92 139.23
CA VAL A 825 -31.39 -35.71 139.56
C VAL A 825 -31.92 -34.26 139.49
N GLU A 826 -32.71 -34.00 138.43
CA GLU A 826 -33.65 -32.88 138.25
C GLU A 826 -33.09 -31.47 137.92
N ALA A 827 -32.16 -31.36 136.96
CA ALA A 827 -31.88 -30.09 136.27
C ALA A 827 -31.87 -30.24 134.72
N ILE A 828 -32.51 -29.29 134.03
CA ILE A 828 -32.60 -29.21 132.56
C ILE A 828 -31.19 -28.97 131.97
N ARG A 829 -30.72 -29.87 131.08
CA ARG A 829 -29.41 -29.77 130.42
C ARG A 829 -29.35 -28.58 129.44
N GLN A 830 -28.47 -27.59 129.66
CA GLN A 830 -28.07 -26.58 128.66
C GLN A 830 -26.68 -26.90 128.09
N GLY A 831 -26.54 -27.02 126.77
CA GLY A 831 -25.25 -27.18 126.09
C GLY A 831 -24.53 -25.83 125.86
N GLN A 832 -23.20 -25.82 125.80
CA GLN A 832 -22.41 -24.62 125.47
C GLN A 832 -22.44 -24.30 123.97
N HIS A 833 -22.36 -23.00 123.63
CA HIS A 833 -22.26 -22.50 122.26
C HIS A 833 -20.86 -22.76 121.66
N GLY A 834 -20.78 -22.91 120.33
CA GLY A 834 -19.50 -22.98 119.62
C GLY A 834 -18.78 -21.62 119.51
N GLY A 835 -17.48 -21.62 119.27
CA GLY A 835 -16.62 -20.44 119.17
C GLY A 835 -16.59 -19.76 117.79
N THR A 836 -16.07 -18.53 117.75
CA THR A 836 -16.02 -17.65 116.57
C THR A 836 -14.81 -17.91 115.66
N ALA A 837 -14.95 -17.83 114.33
CA ALA A 837 -13.83 -17.98 113.39
C ALA A 837 -13.04 -16.67 113.18
N PHE A 838 -13.69 -15.61 112.69
CA PHE A 838 -13.06 -14.30 112.49
C PHE A 838 -13.79 -13.21 113.28
N GLN A 839 -13.07 -12.45 114.11
CA GLN A 839 -13.66 -11.40 114.93
C GLN A 839 -13.07 -10.03 114.60
N VAL A 840 -13.96 -9.09 114.31
CA VAL A 840 -13.61 -7.68 114.17
C VAL A 840 -13.69 -7.02 115.54
N TYR A 841 -12.62 -6.35 115.96
CA TYR A 841 -12.57 -5.63 117.23
C TYR A 841 -13.35 -4.30 117.15
N ALA A 842 -13.85 -3.79 118.29
CA ALA A 842 -14.78 -2.66 118.41
C ALA A 842 -14.35 -1.32 117.77
N LEU A 843 -13.11 -1.23 117.31
CA LEU A 843 -12.51 -0.02 116.77
C LEU A 843 -12.33 -0.06 115.24
N HIS A 844 -12.66 -1.15 114.54
CA HIS A 844 -12.31 -1.29 113.11
C HIS A 844 -13.52 -1.24 112.18
N ALA A 845 -13.38 -0.38 111.17
CA ALA A 845 -14.48 0.03 110.32
C ALA A 845 -14.42 -0.48 108.88
N ASN A 846 -13.32 -1.06 108.39
CA ASN A 846 -13.22 -1.38 106.97
C ASN A 846 -12.39 -2.66 106.74
N VAL A 847 -13.08 -3.77 106.55
CA VAL A 847 -12.48 -5.08 106.28
C VAL A 847 -12.98 -5.59 104.94
N THR A 848 -12.07 -5.79 104.00
CA THR A 848 -12.36 -6.49 102.75
C THR A 848 -11.80 -7.90 102.85
N ILE A 849 -12.64 -8.91 102.68
CA ILE A 849 -12.24 -10.32 102.66
C ILE A 849 -12.41 -10.84 101.23
N LEU A 850 -11.31 -11.11 100.56
CA LEU A 850 -11.27 -11.91 99.34
C LEU A 850 -11.15 -13.37 99.78
N ASN A 851 -12.23 -14.14 99.64
CA ASN A 851 -12.29 -15.51 100.14
C ASN A 851 -12.28 -16.50 98.98
N GLU A 852 -11.20 -17.26 98.88
CA GLU A 852 -11.04 -18.44 98.02
C GLU A 852 -11.10 -19.75 98.85
N GLY A 853 -10.94 -19.65 100.17
CA GLY A 853 -10.91 -20.78 101.10
C GLY A 853 -12.17 -20.94 101.98
N PHE A 854 -11.98 -21.48 103.18
CA PHE A 854 -13.04 -21.84 104.13
C PHE A 854 -13.06 -20.94 105.38
N ILE A 855 -14.25 -20.53 105.84
CA ILE A 855 -14.43 -19.86 107.14
C ILE A 855 -15.58 -20.52 107.91
N PHE A 856 -15.29 -21.14 109.05
CA PHE A 856 -16.25 -21.99 109.78
C PHE A 856 -16.40 -21.59 111.26
N GLY A 857 -17.62 -21.29 111.69
CA GLY A 857 -17.96 -21.19 113.12
C GLY A 857 -18.00 -22.57 113.79
N GLY A 858 -17.76 -22.64 115.10
CA GLY A 858 -17.78 -23.91 115.83
C GLY A 858 -19.17 -24.53 116.01
N GLY A 859 -19.30 -25.87 115.97
CA GLY A 859 -20.57 -26.57 116.21
C GLY A 859 -21.03 -26.56 117.67
N GLY A 860 -22.35 -26.63 117.93
CA GLY A 860 -22.94 -26.75 119.28
C GLY A 860 -23.31 -28.20 119.62
N GLY A 861 -23.08 -28.65 120.86
CA GLY A 861 -23.36 -30.04 121.29
C GLY A 861 -24.82 -30.29 121.68
N GLY A 862 -25.42 -31.42 121.27
CA GLY A 862 -26.79 -31.84 121.64
C GLY A 862 -26.84 -33.28 122.21
N GLY A 863 -27.68 -33.54 123.23
CA GLY A 863 -27.87 -34.86 123.84
C GLY A 863 -29.30 -35.41 123.64
N ARG A 864 -29.47 -36.71 123.30
CA ARG A 864 -30.78 -37.38 123.07
C ARG A 864 -31.31 -38.11 124.33
N GLY A 865 -32.64 -38.23 124.47
CA GLY A 865 -33.35 -39.10 125.43
C GLY A 865 -34.53 -39.82 124.74
N GLY A 866 -34.85 -41.06 125.12
CA GLY A 866 -35.90 -41.89 124.49
C GLY A 866 -36.65 -42.78 125.47
N THR A 867 -37.74 -43.43 125.03
CA THR A 867 -38.37 -44.61 125.67
C THR A 867 -39.32 -45.34 124.70
N ASP A 868 -39.03 -46.57 124.32
CA ASP A 868 -40.02 -47.64 124.12
C ASP A 868 -39.54 -48.88 124.89
N GLY A 869 -40.45 -49.52 125.62
CA GLY A 869 -40.12 -50.65 126.47
C GLY A 869 -41.24 -51.67 126.39
N LEU A 870 -40.94 -52.81 125.76
CA LEU A 870 -41.45 -54.16 126.01
C LEU A 870 -41.13 -55.02 124.77
N ASP A 871 -39.91 -55.57 124.72
CA ASP A 871 -39.66 -56.99 124.43
C ASP A 871 -38.15 -57.27 124.62
N GLY A 872 -37.85 -58.13 125.59
CA GLY A 872 -36.49 -58.42 126.04
C GLY A 872 -35.72 -59.31 125.07
N GLY A 873 -34.57 -58.83 124.62
CA GLY A 873 -33.57 -59.60 123.89
C GLY A 873 -32.25 -58.83 123.83
N LEU A 874 -31.22 -59.39 124.47
CA LEU A 874 -29.88 -58.82 124.66
C LEU A 874 -29.20 -58.44 123.33
N GLY A 875 -28.75 -57.19 123.20
CA GLY A 875 -27.90 -56.73 122.10
C GLY A 875 -27.47 -55.27 122.26
N PHE A 876 -26.16 -55.05 122.37
CA PHE A 876 -25.50 -53.78 122.68
C PHE A 876 -25.83 -52.63 121.70
N GLY A 877 -26.34 -51.50 122.22
CA GLY A 877 -26.56 -50.27 121.47
C GLY A 877 -25.26 -49.48 121.29
N GLY A 878 -24.75 -49.45 120.06
CA GLY A 878 -23.58 -48.66 119.66
C GLY A 878 -23.93 -47.18 119.47
N ALA A 879 -22.99 -46.33 119.89
CA ALA A 879 -23.07 -44.87 119.84
C ALA A 879 -23.28 -44.34 118.41
N GLY A 880 -24.15 -43.33 118.28
CA GLY A 880 -24.22 -42.52 117.06
C GLY A 880 -22.94 -41.72 116.93
N GLU A 881 -22.10 -42.10 115.97
CA GLU A 881 -20.93 -41.32 115.59
C GLU A 881 -21.40 -40.00 114.96
N GLY A 882 -21.01 -38.89 115.58
CA GLY A 882 -20.87 -37.63 114.87
C GLY A 882 -19.79 -37.77 113.79
N PRO A 883 -19.70 -36.86 112.82
CA PRO A 883 -18.59 -36.86 111.89
C PRO A 883 -17.30 -36.62 112.67
N SER A 884 -16.62 -37.72 112.97
CA SER A 884 -15.27 -37.79 113.45
C SER A 884 -14.39 -37.00 112.50
N SER A 885 -13.78 -35.98 113.07
CA SER A 885 -12.63 -35.28 112.55
C SER A 885 -11.45 -36.25 112.37
N VAL A 886 -10.85 -36.18 111.18
CA VAL A 886 -9.39 -36.08 110.98
C VAL A 886 -8.52 -37.32 111.21
N ALA A 887 -7.55 -37.43 110.30
CA ALA A 887 -6.29 -38.18 110.35
C ALA A 887 -6.43 -39.69 110.08
N THR A 888 -5.72 -40.21 109.09
CA THR A 888 -4.26 -40.33 109.18
C THR A 888 -3.61 -40.20 107.80
N GLY A 889 -3.02 -39.03 107.57
CA GLY A 889 -1.68 -39.01 107.00
C GLY A 889 -0.69 -39.30 108.12
N GLY A 890 0.40 -39.96 107.77
CA GLY A 890 1.50 -40.32 108.66
C GLY A 890 1.93 -41.74 108.36
N ASP A 891 3.19 -42.08 108.19
CA ASP A 891 4.45 -41.35 108.18
C ASP A 891 5.35 -42.25 107.29
N VAL A 892 6.57 -41.99 106.86
CA VAL A 892 7.83 -41.61 107.51
C VAL A 892 8.76 -41.51 106.29
N GLY A 893 9.52 -40.47 106.01
CA GLY A 893 10.50 -39.81 106.87
C GLY A 893 11.92 -40.22 106.43
N ALA A 894 12.78 -39.20 106.35
CA ALA A 894 14.25 -39.18 106.20
C ALA A 894 14.70 -38.44 104.93
N SER A 895 15.02 -37.13 105.03
CA SER A 895 16.36 -36.59 105.35
C SER A 895 17.34 -36.81 104.18
N THR A 896 18.02 -35.84 103.57
CA THR A 896 18.72 -34.62 104.02
C THR A 896 18.91 -33.75 102.76
N GLY A 897 18.83 -32.42 102.80
CA GLY A 897 20.00 -31.56 103.02
C GLY A 897 20.92 -31.47 101.78
N GLY A 898 21.07 -30.27 101.19
CA GLY A 898 22.28 -29.96 100.40
C GLY A 898 22.07 -29.16 99.12
N ALA A 899 22.69 -27.98 99.10
CA ALA A 899 22.82 -27.05 98.00
C ALA A 899 23.49 -27.61 96.73
N GLY A 900 23.41 -26.83 95.64
CA GLY A 900 24.40 -26.86 94.55
C GLY A 900 23.86 -27.48 93.26
N GLY A 901 24.07 -26.75 92.16
CA GLY A 901 23.62 -27.16 90.84
C GLY A 901 24.36 -28.35 90.22
N VAL A 902 24.07 -28.50 88.93
CA VAL A 902 24.70 -29.37 87.91
C VAL A 902 24.35 -30.87 87.94
N ALA A 903 24.01 -31.36 86.74
CA ALA A 903 24.12 -32.71 86.18
C ALA A 903 23.12 -33.82 86.54
N ALA A 904 22.37 -34.22 85.50
CA ALA A 904 22.20 -35.58 84.90
C ALA A 904 21.83 -36.77 85.82
N THR A 905 21.02 -37.78 85.42
CA THR A 905 21.21 -38.67 84.25
C THR A 905 19.98 -39.63 84.17
N ALA A 906 19.18 -39.63 83.09
CA ALA A 906 19.08 -40.61 81.98
C ALA A 906 18.32 -41.94 82.21
N LEU A 907 17.35 -42.22 81.33
CA LEU A 907 17.45 -43.24 80.27
C LEU A 907 16.40 -42.90 79.19
N ALA A 908 16.84 -42.29 78.08
CA ALA A 908 16.91 -42.87 76.73
C ALA A 908 15.54 -42.99 76.03
N ALA A 909 15.25 -42.36 74.88
CA ALA A 909 16.00 -41.52 73.95
C ALA A 909 14.99 -40.69 73.14
N GLY A 910 15.29 -39.46 72.74
CA GLY A 910 14.42 -38.73 71.80
C GLY A 910 14.50 -37.20 71.84
N MET A 911 15.63 -36.64 71.43
CA MET A 911 15.82 -35.26 70.93
C MET A 911 17.16 -35.31 70.17
N THR A 912 17.43 -34.68 69.02
CA THR A 912 16.80 -33.63 68.22
C THR A 912 17.56 -33.59 66.88
N SER A 913 16.96 -32.96 65.87
CA SER A 913 17.60 -32.40 64.66
C SER A 913 18.99 -31.78 64.94
N PRO A 914 19.93 -31.81 63.96
CA PRO A 914 20.16 -30.59 63.19
C PRO A 914 20.43 -30.82 61.71
N GLY A 915 19.99 -29.86 60.89
CA GLY A 915 20.09 -29.90 59.45
C GLY A 915 21.50 -29.76 58.88
N TYR A 916 21.63 -30.20 57.64
CA TYR A 916 22.32 -29.47 56.58
C TYR A 916 21.92 -30.07 55.22
N ILE A 917 21.72 -29.18 54.26
CA ILE A 917 21.40 -29.32 52.82
C ILE A 917 22.58 -30.07 52.15
N PRO A 918 22.44 -30.97 51.13
CA PRO A 918 21.65 -30.80 49.91
C PRO A 918 21.03 -32.08 49.28
N SER A 919 20.24 -31.87 48.22
CA SER A 919 20.12 -32.71 47.02
C SER A 919 19.66 -34.18 47.14
N ASN A 920 18.77 -34.56 46.21
CA ASN A 920 18.70 -35.83 45.50
C ASN A 920 19.00 -37.16 46.23
N GLY A 921 18.05 -38.08 46.08
CA GLY A 921 18.29 -39.53 46.11
C GLY A 921 17.50 -40.21 47.22
N SER A 922 16.31 -40.76 46.96
CA SER A 922 16.09 -42.06 46.31
C SER A 922 16.85 -43.22 46.97
N ALA A 923 16.11 -44.11 47.62
CA ALA A 923 16.41 -45.53 47.68
C ALA A 923 15.06 -46.26 47.51
N GLN A 924 14.70 -46.56 46.27
CA GLN A 924 14.97 -47.85 45.63
C GLN A 924 14.22 -49.01 46.29
N SER A 925 13.10 -49.38 45.68
CA SER A 925 12.80 -50.77 45.40
C SER A 925 12.62 -50.93 43.88
N ASN A 926 13.67 -51.47 43.25
CA ASN A 926 13.75 -52.18 41.98
C ASN A 926 12.69 -51.92 40.89
N GLY A 927 13.16 -51.40 39.76
CA GLY A 927 12.42 -51.39 38.50
C GLY A 927 13.27 -50.84 37.36
N SER A 928 13.93 -51.75 36.67
CA SER A 928 14.78 -51.59 35.49
C SER A 928 14.31 -50.58 34.43
N GLY A 929 15.25 -49.75 33.97
CA GLY A 929 15.50 -49.49 32.55
C GLY A 929 14.50 -48.66 31.74
N GLY A 930 14.96 -47.48 31.28
CA GLY A 930 14.54 -46.90 30.01
C GLY A 930 14.08 -45.45 30.08
N GLN A 931 14.98 -44.53 29.70
CA GLN A 931 14.65 -43.14 29.39
C GLN A 931 13.67 -43.07 28.21
N GLY A 932 12.65 -42.22 28.32
CA GLY A 932 12.00 -41.62 27.15
C GLY A 932 12.69 -40.30 26.84
N GLY A 933 13.36 -40.23 25.70
CA GLY A 933 13.89 -38.99 25.14
C GLY A 933 14.04 -39.14 23.65
N SER A 934 12.98 -38.84 22.89
CA SER A 934 13.04 -38.35 21.51
C SER A 934 11.65 -38.25 20.88
N SER A 935 11.24 -36.99 20.63
CA SER A 935 10.69 -36.47 19.38
C SER A 935 9.77 -37.34 18.49
N CYS A 936 8.58 -36.78 18.25
CA CYS A 936 8.01 -36.46 16.93
C CYS A 936 8.02 -37.56 15.85
N LEU A 937 6.85 -38.10 15.50
CA LEU A 937 6.22 -38.01 14.15
C LEU A 937 5.10 -39.05 13.94
N ILE A 938 4.08 -38.61 13.19
CA ILE A 938 3.05 -39.40 12.45
C ILE A 938 2.01 -40.08 13.37
N GLY A 939 0.71 -39.83 13.29
CA GLY A 939 -0.13 -39.31 12.22
C GLY A 939 -1.40 -40.17 12.25
N LEU A 940 -2.59 -39.59 12.09
CA LEU A 940 -3.78 -40.37 11.76
C LEU A 940 -4.76 -39.51 10.97
N ALA A 941 -5.04 -40.03 9.78
CA ALA A 941 -5.98 -39.53 8.81
C ALA A 941 -7.43 -39.84 9.20
N LEU A 942 -8.31 -39.04 8.60
CA LEU A 942 -9.74 -39.19 8.39
C LEU A 942 -10.19 -40.62 8.05
N ALA A 943 -11.39 -41.03 8.50
CA ALA A 943 -12.52 -41.37 7.61
C ALA A 943 -13.71 -42.09 8.32
N ASN A 944 -14.91 -41.52 8.09
CA ASN A 944 -16.19 -42.15 7.72
C ASN A 944 -17.19 -42.72 8.77
N ASN A 945 -18.19 -41.88 9.07
CA ASN A 945 -19.67 -42.07 9.03
C ASN A 945 -20.32 -43.47 9.13
N ALA A 946 -21.38 -43.57 9.97
CA ALA A 946 -22.78 -43.75 9.51
C ALA A 946 -23.82 -43.67 10.67
N GLY A 947 -24.85 -42.83 10.49
CA GLY A 947 -26.26 -43.24 10.62
C GLY A 947 -26.96 -43.36 11.99
N ALA A 948 -27.76 -42.34 12.30
CA ALA A 948 -29.16 -42.40 12.77
C ALA A 948 -29.55 -43.12 14.09
N ALA A 949 -30.13 -42.35 15.04
CA ALA A 949 -31.49 -42.57 15.56
C ALA A 949 -31.99 -41.39 16.42
N ASN A 950 -33.28 -41.10 16.26
CA ASN A 950 -34.07 -39.95 16.72
C ASN A 950 -34.63 -40.07 18.15
N PHE A 951 -35.35 -38.99 18.55
CA PHE A 951 -36.26 -38.75 19.69
C PHE A 951 -35.61 -38.08 20.92
N GLY A 952 -36.15 -37.01 21.51
CA GLY A 952 -37.43 -36.32 21.36
C GLY A 952 -37.64 -35.42 22.59
N ARG A 953 -38.30 -34.26 22.41
CA ARG A 953 -38.52 -33.19 23.40
C ARG A 953 -39.38 -33.60 24.61
N GLY A 954 -39.23 -32.88 25.72
CA GLY A 954 -40.23 -32.73 26.79
C GLY A 954 -39.76 -31.74 27.86
N GLY A 955 -40.55 -30.70 28.15
CA GLY A 955 -40.14 -29.52 28.92
C GLY A 955 -40.79 -29.36 30.30
N PHE A 956 -40.88 -28.09 30.74
CA PHE A 956 -41.33 -27.53 32.04
C PHE A 956 -40.32 -27.71 33.20
N GLY A 957 -40.01 -26.75 34.06
CA GLY A 957 -40.45 -25.38 34.29
C GLY A 957 -39.92 -24.92 35.67
N ALA A 958 -39.51 -23.64 35.76
CA ALA A 958 -39.35 -22.78 36.95
C ALA A 958 -38.60 -23.28 38.22
N GLY A 959 -37.41 -22.70 38.43
CA GLY A 959 -37.05 -21.84 39.58
C GLY A 959 -36.76 -22.47 40.94
N PHE A 960 -35.52 -22.34 41.43
CA PHE A 960 -35.22 -22.23 42.87
C PHE A 960 -33.91 -21.46 43.13
N GLY A 961 -34.03 -20.41 43.94
CA GLY A 961 -32.91 -19.75 44.62
C GLY A 961 -32.51 -20.51 45.88
N GLY A 962 -31.24 -20.40 46.25
CA GLY A 962 -30.66 -21.05 47.43
C GLY A 962 -30.87 -20.25 48.72
N ALA A 963 -31.21 -20.96 49.78
CA ALA A 963 -30.94 -20.53 51.16
C ALA A 963 -30.74 -21.76 52.06
N ALA A 964 -29.67 -21.67 52.86
CA ALA A 964 -29.30 -22.39 54.07
C ALA A 964 -30.07 -23.67 54.43
N GLY A 965 -29.32 -24.78 54.44
CA GLY A 965 -29.79 -26.10 54.86
C GLY A 965 -30.06 -26.19 56.36
N THR A 966 -31.28 -26.61 56.67
CA THR A 966 -31.63 -27.32 57.90
C THR A 966 -32.28 -28.65 57.52
N CYS A 967 -31.74 -29.75 58.02
CA CYS A 967 -32.53 -30.98 58.17
C CYS A 967 -32.55 -31.38 59.64
N SER A 968 -33.76 -31.53 60.14
CA SER A 968 -34.13 -31.85 61.51
C SER A 968 -34.65 -33.29 61.59
N THR A 969 -34.30 -33.94 62.71
CA THR A 969 -35.05 -34.95 63.50
C THR A 969 -35.34 -36.35 62.93
N SER A 970 -34.86 -37.41 63.61
CA SER A 970 -35.68 -38.18 64.59
C SER A 970 -35.05 -39.51 65.06
N TYR A 971 -35.11 -39.74 66.39
CA TYR A 971 -35.07 -41.01 67.15
C TYR A 971 -33.77 -41.85 67.29
N GLY A 972 -33.44 -42.17 68.55
CA GLY A 972 -32.61 -43.32 68.97
C GLY A 972 -31.64 -43.00 70.11
N GLY A 973 -31.96 -43.44 71.34
CA GLY A 973 -31.27 -43.04 72.59
C GLY A 973 -29.90 -43.70 72.87
N GLY A 974 -29.26 -43.24 73.95
CA GLY A 974 -28.06 -43.88 74.50
C GLY A 974 -27.11 -42.99 75.29
N GLY A 975 -27.60 -42.27 76.32
CA GLY A 975 -26.75 -41.58 77.29
C GLY A 975 -26.66 -42.40 78.59
N GLY A 976 -25.60 -43.20 78.73
CA GLY A 976 -25.31 -43.95 79.95
C GLY A 976 -24.80 -43.03 81.06
N GLY A 977 -25.67 -42.72 82.02
CA GLY A 977 -25.30 -42.11 83.30
C GLY A 977 -24.73 -43.15 84.26
N GLY A 978 -23.46 -43.00 84.63
CA GLY A 978 -22.82 -43.74 85.71
C GLY A 978 -23.15 -43.12 87.07
N TYR A 979 -23.94 -43.86 87.85
CA TYR A 979 -24.26 -43.57 89.25
C TYR A 979 -23.09 -43.91 90.19
N PHE A 980 -22.80 -43.02 91.14
CA PHE A 980 -22.50 -43.41 92.53
C PHE A 980 -23.55 -42.76 93.43
N GLY A 981 -24.39 -43.60 94.03
CA GLY A 981 -25.59 -43.20 94.76
C GLY A 981 -25.40 -43.04 96.27
N GLY A 982 -26.39 -42.41 96.89
CA GLY A 982 -26.66 -42.46 98.32
C GLY A 982 -28.18 -42.43 98.50
N GLY A 983 -28.78 -43.61 98.62
CA GLY A 983 -30.21 -43.81 98.81
C GLY A 983 -30.66 -43.48 100.24
N GLY A 984 -31.89 -43.00 100.34
CA GLY A 984 -32.59 -42.73 101.59
C GLY A 984 -34.00 -42.28 101.25
N GLY A 985 -34.77 -43.18 100.63
CA GLY A 985 -36.15 -42.91 100.28
C GLY A 985 -37.05 -42.87 101.52
N SER A 986 -38.08 -42.05 101.44
CA SER A 986 -39.31 -42.25 102.20
C SER A 986 -40.46 -42.07 101.22
N GLY A 987 -40.89 -43.20 100.64
CA GLY A 987 -42.22 -43.31 100.07
C GLY A 987 -43.26 -43.24 101.18
N GLY A 988 -44.35 -42.55 100.93
CA GLY A 988 -45.45 -42.39 101.87
C GLY A 988 -46.63 -41.81 101.13
N LEU A 989 -47.50 -42.71 100.69
CA LEU A 989 -48.73 -42.50 99.95
C LEU A 989 -49.56 -41.34 100.49
N SER A 990 -50.05 -40.52 99.58
CA SER A 990 -51.29 -39.76 99.78
C SER A 990 -52.45 -40.76 99.85
N ASP A 991 -52.75 -41.24 101.05
CA ASP A 991 -54.09 -41.75 101.36
C ASP A 991 -54.97 -40.58 101.82
N LEU A 992 -56.25 -40.80 101.60
CA LEU A 992 -57.30 -39.88 101.24
C LEU A 992 -57.66 -38.88 102.33
N GLY A 993 -58.38 -37.85 101.90
CA GLY A 993 -59.18 -37.05 102.81
C GLY A 993 -60.03 -37.95 103.70
N ASP A 994 -59.62 -38.03 104.96
CA ASP A 994 -60.49 -38.34 106.08
C ASP A 994 -60.46 -37.15 107.02
N SER A 995 -61.63 -36.56 107.16
CA SER A 995 -61.93 -35.53 108.13
C SER A 995 -62.01 -36.17 109.51
N ASN A 996 -60.94 -36.10 110.32
CA ASN A 996 -60.99 -35.90 111.79
C ASN A 996 -59.60 -35.84 112.46
N LEU A 997 -59.43 -34.84 113.34
CA LEU A 997 -58.24 -34.50 114.12
C LEU A 997 -57.73 -35.59 115.08
N ASN A 998 -56.41 -35.62 115.34
CA ASN A 998 -55.86 -35.62 116.71
C ASN A 998 -54.43 -35.03 116.78
N THR A 999 -54.18 -34.24 117.82
CA THR A 999 -52.97 -33.48 118.16
C THR A 999 -51.98 -34.29 118.99
N ASP A 1000 -50.68 -34.23 118.69
CA ASP A 1000 -49.61 -34.55 119.65
C ASP A 1000 -48.47 -33.52 119.57
N VAL A 1001 -48.02 -33.05 120.75
CA VAL A 1001 -47.08 -31.95 120.97
C VAL A 1001 -45.95 -32.47 121.85
N ASN A 1002 -44.77 -32.70 121.28
CA ASN A 1002 -43.51 -32.84 122.03
C ASN A 1002 -42.32 -32.30 121.21
N GLY A 1003 -41.62 -31.30 121.75
CA GLY A 1003 -40.52 -30.58 121.10
C GLY A 1003 -39.13 -30.98 121.60
N TYR A 1004 -38.16 -31.04 120.68
CA TYR A 1004 -36.73 -31.20 120.93
C TYR A 1004 -36.03 -29.82 121.09
N ASN A 1005 -35.17 -29.66 122.11
CA ASN A 1005 -34.23 -28.53 122.30
C ASN A 1005 -32.78 -29.01 122.07
N GLY A 1006 -32.04 -28.39 121.15
CA GLY A 1006 -30.59 -28.59 120.93
C GLY A 1006 -29.85 -27.23 120.95
N GLY A 1007 -28.58 -27.20 121.37
CA GLY A 1007 -27.78 -25.96 121.52
C GLY A 1007 -27.40 -25.28 120.19
N ASN A 1008 -27.20 -23.94 120.20
CA ASN A 1008 -26.84 -23.15 119.01
C ASN A 1008 -25.32 -23.17 118.72
N GLY A 1009 -24.92 -23.24 117.45
CA GLY A 1009 -23.52 -23.14 116.99
C GLY A 1009 -22.93 -21.71 117.04
N GLY A 1010 -21.60 -21.60 116.91
CA GLY A 1010 -20.81 -20.38 116.91
C GLY A 1010 -20.79 -19.61 115.60
N ALA A 1011 -20.30 -18.36 115.64
CA ALA A 1011 -20.30 -17.45 114.49
C ALA A 1011 -19.11 -17.66 113.54
N ALA A 1012 -19.32 -17.59 112.23
CA ALA A 1012 -18.22 -17.61 111.27
C ALA A 1012 -17.47 -16.26 111.28
N ILE A 1013 -18.22 -15.17 111.31
CA ILE A 1013 -17.69 -13.81 111.46
C ILE A 1013 -18.48 -13.11 112.56
N GLN A 1014 -17.79 -12.53 113.54
CA GLN A 1014 -18.39 -11.77 114.63
C GLN A 1014 -17.99 -10.30 114.53
N VAL A 1015 -18.99 -9.43 114.66
CA VAL A 1015 -18.82 -7.98 114.74
C VAL A 1015 -19.12 -7.47 116.15
N PRO A 1016 -18.59 -6.30 116.55
CA PRO A 1016 -18.76 -5.75 117.90
C PRO A 1016 -20.20 -5.35 118.24
N ASN A 1017 -20.64 -5.59 119.48
CA ASN A 1017 -22.00 -5.28 119.97
C ASN A 1017 -22.25 -3.78 120.27
N SER A 1018 -21.28 -2.91 120.04
CA SER A 1018 -21.29 -1.50 120.49
C SER A 1018 -21.02 -0.48 119.37
N VAL A 1019 -21.45 -0.79 118.14
CA VAL A 1019 -21.36 0.17 117.03
C VAL A 1019 -22.43 1.26 117.21
N VAL A 1020 -22.00 2.52 117.30
CA VAL A 1020 -22.88 3.67 117.55
C VAL A 1020 -23.54 4.18 116.27
N ASN A 1021 -22.86 4.10 115.11
CA ASN A 1021 -23.45 4.40 113.79
C ASN A 1021 -23.23 3.26 112.78
N PRO A 1022 -24.25 2.89 111.98
CA PRO A 1022 -24.12 1.85 110.94
C PRO A 1022 -23.05 2.10 109.88
N GLY A 1023 -22.58 3.35 109.70
CA GLY A 1023 -21.51 3.72 108.77
C GLY A 1023 -20.09 3.42 109.26
N ASP A 1024 -19.93 3.05 110.53
CA ASP A 1024 -18.63 2.87 111.18
C ASP A 1024 -18.09 1.42 111.06
N VAL A 1025 -18.78 0.50 110.38
CA VAL A 1025 -18.28 -0.85 110.07
C VAL A 1025 -18.75 -1.29 108.68
N ASN A 1026 -17.81 -1.37 107.73
CA ASN A 1026 -17.97 -1.87 106.38
C ASN A 1026 -17.17 -3.18 106.22
N ILE A 1027 -17.89 -4.28 106.01
CA ILE A 1027 -17.29 -5.58 105.72
C ILE A 1027 -17.71 -5.97 104.31
N VAL A 1028 -16.73 -6.02 103.40
CA VAL A 1028 -16.94 -6.42 102.00
C VAL A 1028 -16.36 -7.81 101.83
N ILE A 1029 -17.21 -8.80 101.54
CA ILE A 1029 -16.78 -10.17 101.26
C ILE A 1029 -16.91 -10.40 99.76
N VAL A 1030 -15.79 -10.72 99.11
CA VAL A 1030 -15.74 -11.10 97.70
C VAL A 1030 -15.42 -12.59 97.65
N PRO A 1031 -16.42 -13.46 97.45
CA PRO A 1031 -16.20 -14.89 97.31
C PRO A 1031 -15.66 -15.17 95.89
N GLU A 1032 -14.63 -16.01 95.81
CA GLU A 1032 -14.13 -16.57 94.56
C GLU A 1032 -14.54 -18.05 94.43
N ALA A 1033 -14.37 -18.63 93.23
CA ALA A 1033 -14.86 -19.97 92.92
C ALA A 1033 -14.31 -21.03 93.87
N GLY A 1034 -15.20 -21.75 94.57
CA GLY A 1034 -14.84 -22.82 95.51
C GLY A 1034 -14.80 -22.41 96.98
N SER A 1035 -14.95 -21.12 97.30
CA SER A 1035 -14.94 -20.66 98.70
C SER A 1035 -16.23 -21.02 99.47
N GLN A 1036 -16.13 -21.25 100.78
CA GLN A 1036 -17.28 -21.50 101.65
C GLN A 1036 -17.17 -20.76 102.99
N ILE A 1037 -18.30 -20.23 103.46
CA ILE A 1037 -18.45 -19.68 104.81
C ILE A 1037 -19.62 -20.42 105.46
N ALA A 1038 -19.39 -21.15 106.57
CA ALA A 1038 -20.46 -21.85 107.29
C ALA A 1038 -20.49 -21.49 108.78
N GLY A 1039 -21.68 -21.13 109.26
CA GLY A 1039 -21.91 -20.53 110.58
C GLY A 1039 -22.59 -19.17 110.43
N CYS A 1040 -23.30 -18.72 111.47
CA CYS A 1040 -24.00 -17.43 111.41
C CYS A 1040 -22.99 -16.28 111.38
N VAL A 1041 -23.24 -15.23 110.59
CA VAL A 1041 -22.65 -13.92 110.85
C VAL A 1041 -23.46 -13.33 112.01
N TRP A 1042 -22.91 -13.39 113.22
CA TRP A 1042 -23.65 -12.99 114.42
C TRP A 1042 -23.51 -11.49 114.63
N ASN A 1043 -24.66 -10.82 114.69
CA ASN A 1043 -24.77 -9.42 115.08
C ASN A 1043 -25.93 -9.26 116.07
N ASP A 1044 -25.63 -9.09 117.36
CA ASP A 1044 -26.66 -8.98 118.41
C ASP A 1044 -27.24 -7.56 118.47
N ILE A 1045 -27.85 -7.11 117.37
CA ILE A 1045 -28.56 -5.81 117.32
C ILE A 1045 -30.06 -6.00 117.63
N SER A 1046 -30.57 -7.24 117.55
CA SER A 1046 -32.01 -7.54 117.53
C SER A 1046 -32.76 -7.22 118.83
N GLN A 1047 -32.16 -7.43 120.01
CA GLN A 1047 -32.85 -7.18 121.28
C GLN A 1047 -33.10 -5.70 121.59
N LYS A 1048 -32.31 -4.78 121.01
CA LYS A 1048 -32.49 -3.33 121.19
C LYS A 1048 -33.29 -2.69 120.04
N TYR A 1049 -33.34 -3.32 118.87
CA TYR A 1049 -34.09 -2.85 117.70
C TYR A 1049 -35.59 -3.17 117.74
N LEU A 1050 -36.02 -4.16 118.54
CA LEU A 1050 -37.40 -4.68 118.57
C LEU A 1050 -38.24 -4.29 119.81
N THR A 1051 -37.66 -3.64 120.82
CA THR A 1051 -38.43 -3.10 121.94
C THR A 1051 -39.24 -1.88 121.48
N GLY A 1052 -40.58 -2.00 121.42
CA GLY A 1052 -41.50 -0.90 121.11
C GLY A 1052 -42.31 -1.02 119.81
N VAL A 1053 -42.18 -2.12 119.08
CA VAL A 1053 -42.91 -2.36 117.81
C VAL A 1053 -44.32 -2.88 118.10
N THR A 1054 -45.37 -2.10 117.76
CA THR A 1054 -46.77 -2.45 118.09
C THR A 1054 -47.61 -2.91 116.91
N ASN A 1055 -47.12 -2.89 115.66
CA ASN A 1055 -47.83 -3.41 114.49
C ASN A 1055 -46.89 -3.77 113.30
N ASP A 1056 -47.41 -4.56 112.35
CA ASP A 1056 -46.67 -5.10 111.19
C ASP A 1056 -46.13 -4.02 110.22
N SER A 1057 -46.69 -2.81 110.23
CA SER A 1057 -46.21 -1.70 109.38
C SER A 1057 -44.88 -1.11 109.85
N ASP A 1058 -44.57 -1.16 111.14
CA ASP A 1058 -43.35 -0.57 111.72
C ASP A 1058 -42.12 -1.47 111.48
N VAL A 1059 -42.33 -2.79 111.30
CA VAL A 1059 -41.29 -3.77 110.92
C VAL A 1059 -40.78 -3.54 109.49
N ASN A 1060 -41.65 -3.13 108.56
CA ASN A 1060 -41.29 -2.96 107.15
C ASN A 1060 -40.50 -1.68 106.83
N SER A 1061 -40.25 -0.82 107.83
CA SER A 1061 -39.55 0.47 107.67
C SER A 1061 -38.06 0.45 108.06
N ARG A 1062 -37.54 -0.70 108.54
CA ARG A 1062 -36.17 -0.84 109.06
C ARG A 1062 -35.41 -1.93 108.28
N THR A 1063 -34.41 -1.54 107.47
CA THR A 1063 -33.65 -2.48 106.60
C THR A 1063 -32.17 -2.56 106.99
N LEU A 1064 -31.65 -3.77 107.22
CA LEU A 1064 -30.22 -4.09 107.30
C LEU A 1064 -29.78 -4.61 105.92
N VAL A 1065 -28.78 -3.99 105.29
CA VAL A 1065 -28.34 -4.36 103.93
C VAL A 1065 -27.08 -5.23 104.00
N PHE A 1066 -27.17 -6.47 103.53
CA PHE A 1066 -26.02 -7.30 103.18
C PHE A 1066 -25.80 -7.20 101.67
N SER A 1067 -24.68 -6.65 101.22
CA SER A 1067 -24.35 -6.58 99.79
C SER A 1067 -23.24 -7.57 99.47
N ALA A 1068 -23.58 -8.66 98.77
CA ALA A 1068 -22.63 -9.52 98.07
C ALA A 1068 -22.45 -8.94 96.67
N THR A 1069 -21.29 -8.34 96.40
CA THR A 1069 -21.00 -7.65 95.14
C THR A 1069 -20.18 -8.55 94.22
N SER A 1070 -20.83 -9.55 93.63
CA SER A 1070 -20.36 -10.06 92.34
C SER A 1070 -21.51 -10.77 91.62
N SER A 1071 -22.06 -10.07 90.63
CA SER A 1071 -22.70 -10.64 89.47
C SER A 1071 -21.67 -11.53 88.77
N GLN A 1072 -21.87 -12.85 88.81
CA GLN A 1072 -21.30 -13.80 87.84
C GLN A 1072 -22.24 -15.00 87.66
N ASP A 1073 -22.22 -15.52 86.44
CA ASP A 1073 -23.20 -16.37 85.79
C ASP A 1073 -23.70 -17.62 86.54
N VAL A 1074 -24.98 -17.90 86.35
CA VAL A 1074 -25.77 -18.95 87.03
C VAL A 1074 -25.56 -20.36 86.44
N ASN A 1075 -24.39 -20.68 85.88
CA ASN A 1075 -24.14 -22.01 85.28
C ASN A 1075 -22.83 -22.70 85.72
N ALA A 1076 -22.32 -22.38 86.92
CA ALA A 1076 -21.29 -23.20 87.59
C ALA A 1076 -21.66 -23.44 89.08
N PRO A 1077 -21.45 -24.64 89.65
CA PRO A 1077 -21.95 -25.01 90.97
C PRO A 1077 -21.01 -24.50 92.08
N SER A 1078 -21.02 -23.19 92.36
CA SER A 1078 -20.44 -22.61 93.58
C SER A 1078 -21.49 -21.75 94.28
N SER A 1079 -22.44 -22.41 94.94
CA SER A 1079 -23.50 -21.75 95.70
C SER A 1079 -23.01 -21.41 97.11
N ILE A 1080 -23.04 -20.13 97.47
CA ILE A 1080 -23.11 -19.73 98.88
C ILE A 1080 -24.41 -20.32 99.44
N ARG A 1081 -24.29 -21.28 100.36
CA ARG A 1081 -25.43 -21.87 101.07
C ARG A 1081 -25.49 -21.32 102.49
N VAL A 1082 -26.37 -20.35 102.72
CA VAL A 1082 -26.71 -19.89 104.07
C VAL A 1082 -27.70 -20.90 104.67
N TRP A 1083 -27.28 -21.66 105.69
CA TRP A 1083 -28.16 -22.58 106.42
C TRP A 1083 -28.76 -21.90 107.64
N ASN A 1084 -30.09 -21.98 107.79
CA ASN A 1084 -30.82 -21.58 108.99
C ASN A 1084 -31.50 -22.81 109.60
N ASN A 1085 -31.17 -23.13 110.85
CA ASN A 1085 -31.75 -24.26 111.60
C ASN A 1085 -33.17 -23.92 112.09
N GLY A 1086 -34.15 -23.94 111.18
CA GLY A 1086 -35.53 -24.37 111.42
C GLY A 1086 -36.42 -23.68 112.46
N ARG A 1087 -36.00 -22.69 113.25
CA ARG A 1087 -36.88 -22.02 114.25
C ARG A 1087 -36.75 -20.49 114.39
N GLY A 1088 -35.96 -19.81 113.55
CA GLY A 1088 -35.98 -18.34 113.45
C GLY A 1088 -36.52 -17.90 112.10
N LYS A 1089 -37.66 -17.18 112.07
CA LYS A 1089 -38.17 -16.53 110.85
C LYS A 1089 -37.08 -15.58 110.31
N ALA A 1090 -36.47 -15.93 109.17
CA ALA A 1090 -35.57 -15.02 108.47
C ALA A 1090 -36.42 -13.98 107.72
N TYR A 1091 -36.27 -12.71 108.10
CA TYR A 1091 -36.73 -11.58 107.29
C TYR A 1091 -35.67 -11.30 106.20
N ARG A 1092 -36.14 -10.85 105.03
CA ARG A 1092 -35.33 -10.64 103.82
C ARG A 1092 -34.09 -9.80 104.05
#